data_AF-A0A2S9Z345-F1
#
_entry.id   AF-A0A2S9Z345-F1
#
_cell.length_a   1.000
_cell.length_b   1.000
_cell.length_c   1.000
_cell.angle_alpha   90.00
_cell.angle_beta   90.00
_cell.angle_gamma   90.00
#
_symmetry.space_group_name_H-M   'P 1'
#
loop_
_entity.id
_entity.type
_entity.pdbx_description
1 polymer ?
#
loop_
_entity_poly.entity_id
_entity_poly.type
_entity_poly.pdbx_seq_one_letter_code
_entity_poly.pdbx_strand_id
1 'polypeptide(L)'
;MSSSTHEMVPEPGAGRDTAPGVRDTPVVRGVVRREYHLRGIVQGVGFRPFWVRHAADFAVAGEIGNSGEDVFLLVQGEAHEVERFIASGLGALPPLARVDDITWEELPLREQAPATTGPAPAAGSPGVRIVPSRGGDGASGSGQDSEHEPAAARPRRTLIPADVATCEECVREMNDPADRRYRYPFITCTNCGPRWSIIEGLPYDRPWTTMKHFPLCEQCAAEYADSTDRRFHAQPVSCFSCGPRLWWEDPVRPAATGHGAVARGRGTSLGAGTPVDAPPPPVDAPPPQVAAGPWDRAMADAVIAQARARLAAGDIVAVKGIGGFHLLADAANPAAVAALRARKQRPDKPLAVVVRDLAMARTVVECDAAAAAVLMDPARPIVVLPRVPQAPVCEQVAPGLEEIGVVVAYNPLYQLLVDRPLVCTSGNDSGQPLCHTNEQARSQLSHIADGFLLHDRPIATPVEDSVERPALPIRRSRGRAPLPVPLPGEFWAPDALPLAVQEAQEAQEAQEAQEAVVVAVGGELKNTACLVDGGYAFITSHVGDMESLAAHTAWEHAVDTVLRSRGLGWEDVDVLVADAHPQYATTAFAERLHAQYSIPLERVQHHHAHAASLLVENPRRWRAGVPWVVAAVDGTGYGTDGTIFGGEIFAGTTLSDAQRVWHLPLFPLVGGDRAVRHPWRILAGMDAAFGLGLGVGVGAPHEEGATADYPLGVAADITVVEGMLTPWRQWAARSTTGQGSPSSPEDAPPSPEAAPPLVFPGGVATSSCGRLLDGLACLILGIHSQSYEGHAPSLLQARAGRATGAQQAAATAWVEDTWQEPDTATRLAGALRGLVARQRDLGFTPGQAAPQDTAEDPAAELAWAAHLIVGWLLADALLVEAATRPGCVVGMTGGCAVNSLLVGIVRERCHSAGVKLVTHEVVPPTDGGLSLGQAAVALARRTEGSL
;
A
#
# COMPACT_ATOMS: atom_id res chain seq x y z
N MET A 1 32.71 11.19 54.47
CA MET A 1 32.58 12.28 55.45
C MET A 1 33.25 13.52 54.88
N SER A 2 32.48 14.61 54.73
CA SER A 2 32.85 16.04 54.57
C SER A 2 33.91 16.45 53.53
N SER A 3 33.82 17.53 52.76
CA SER A 3 32.79 18.55 52.47
C SER A 3 33.40 19.54 51.45
N SER A 4 32.58 20.02 50.51
CA SER A 4 32.52 21.39 49.94
C SER A 4 33.73 22.09 49.29
N THR A 5 33.56 22.52 48.03
CA THR A 5 33.84 23.87 47.46
C THR A 5 33.33 23.87 45.99
N HIS A 6 32.09 24.30 45.74
CA HIS A 6 31.65 25.60 45.19
C HIS A 6 32.23 26.00 43.83
N GLU A 7 31.46 25.74 42.78
CA GLU A 7 31.45 26.55 41.55
C GLU A 7 29.98 26.79 41.13
N MET A 8 29.66 28.04 40.82
CA MET A 8 28.30 28.58 40.68
C MET A 8 27.66 28.15 39.36
N VAL A 9 26.47 27.54 39.45
CA VAL A 9 25.55 27.33 38.33
C VAL A 9 24.56 28.50 38.33
N PRO A 10 24.34 29.21 37.20
CA PRO A 10 23.29 30.21 37.09
C PRO A 10 21.91 29.52 37.01
N GLU A 11 20.94 30.05 37.74
CA GLU A 11 19.55 29.59 37.73
C GLU A 11 18.94 29.57 36.32
N PRO A 12 18.14 28.55 35.95
CA PRO A 12 17.32 28.61 34.76
C PRO A 12 16.13 29.53 35.01
N GLY A 13 16.15 30.69 34.37
CA GLY A 13 15.03 31.62 34.33
C GLY A 13 13.76 30.94 33.83
N ALA A 14 12.67 31.16 34.56
CA ALA A 14 11.33 30.74 34.21
C ALA A 14 10.86 31.42 32.90
N GLY A 15 11.10 30.75 31.76
CA GLY A 15 10.43 31.01 30.49
C GLY A 15 9.32 29.98 30.30
N ARG A 16 8.07 30.39 30.53
CA ARG A 16 6.89 29.58 30.19
C ARG A 16 6.68 29.65 28.67
N ASP A 17 7.05 28.59 27.95
CA ASP A 17 6.58 28.38 26.58
C ASP A 17 5.14 27.87 26.63
N THR A 18 4.20 28.76 26.31
CA THR A 18 2.78 28.47 26.15
C THR A 18 2.50 27.88 24.78
N ALA A 19 1.70 26.80 24.74
CA ALA A 19 1.20 26.16 23.52
C ALA A 19 0.54 27.17 22.55
N PRO A 20 0.59 26.96 21.23
CA PRO A 20 0.00 27.88 20.27
C PRO A 20 -1.53 27.72 20.24
N GLY A 21 -2.26 28.81 20.48
CA GLY A 21 -3.66 28.94 20.04
C GLY A 21 -4.76 29.18 21.08
N VAL A 22 -4.46 29.46 22.36
CA VAL A 22 -5.51 29.93 23.29
C VAL A 22 -5.64 31.44 23.19
N ARG A 23 -6.64 31.94 22.45
CA ARG A 23 -7.06 33.35 22.53
C ARG A 23 -7.54 33.61 23.96
N ASP A 24 -7.20 34.76 24.53
CA ASP A 24 -7.80 35.28 25.76
C ASP A 24 -9.30 35.54 25.51
N THR A 25 -10.12 34.50 25.65
CA THR A 25 -11.58 34.57 25.62
C THR A 25 -12.05 35.19 26.93
N PRO A 26 -13.05 36.10 26.94
CA PRO A 26 -13.59 36.63 28.19
C PRO A 26 -14.03 35.47 29.07
N VAL A 27 -13.61 35.44 30.34
CA VAL A 27 -14.03 34.40 31.29
C VAL A 27 -15.55 34.47 31.42
N VAL A 28 -16.24 33.58 30.73
CA VAL A 28 -17.69 33.41 30.84
C VAL A 28 -17.95 32.92 32.27
N ARG A 29 -18.64 33.72 33.08
CA ARG A 29 -19.01 33.36 34.44
C ARG A 29 -20.43 32.79 34.43
N GLY A 30 -20.60 31.56 34.92
CA GLY A 30 -21.89 30.90 35.10
C GLY A 30 -21.98 29.52 34.45
N VAL A 31 -23.17 28.92 34.60
CA VAL A 31 -23.51 27.63 33.98
C VAL A 31 -23.75 27.84 32.48
N VAL A 32 -23.08 27.03 31.67
CA VAL A 32 -23.25 26.98 30.21
C VAL A 32 -23.72 25.59 29.80
N ARG A 33 -24.38 25.51 28.64
CA ARG A 33 -24.65 24.24 27.96
C ARG A 33 -24.13 24.37 26.54
N ARG A 34 -23.25 23.47 26.13
CA ARG A 34 -22.63 23.48 24.79
C ARG A 34 -22.84 22.13 24.12
N GLU A 35 -23.07 22.14 22.80
CA GLU A 35 -22.99 20.94 21.96
C GLU A 35 -21.72 21.05 21.11
N TYR A 36 -20.79 20.12 21.35
CA TYR A 36 -19.54 20.00 20.61
C TYR A 36 -19.73 18.97 19.49
N HIS A 37 -19.25 19.30 18.30
CA HIS A 37 -19.18 18.41 17.15
C HIS A 37 -17.71 18.06 16.89
N LEU A 38 -17.33 16.82 17.16
CA LEU A 38 -15.95 16.34 17.03
C LEU A 38 -15.82 15.48 15.77
N ARG A 39 -14.94 15.88 14.85
CA ARG A 39 -14.73 15.22 13.55
C ARG A 39 -13.34 14.61 13.47
N GLY A 40 -13.18 13.59 12.62
CA GLY A 40 -11.92 12.85 12.43
C GLY A 40 -12.14 11.34 12.55
N ILE A 41 -11.13 10.62 13.07
CA ILE A 41 -11.25 9.21 13.41
C ILE A 41 -11.81 9.11 14.83
N VAL A 42 -13.12 9.32 14.95
CA VAL A 42 -13.81 9.42 16.25
C VAL A 42 -14.88 8.34 16.44
N GLN A 43 -15.18 7.56 15.41
CA GLN A 43 -16.14 6.46 15.47
C GLN A 43 -15.44 5.10 15.40
N GLY A 44 -15.94 4.11 16.15
CA GLY A 44 -15.37 2.76 16.20
C GLY A 44 -14.03 2.62 16.91
N VAL A 45 -13.61 3.64 17.64
CA VAL A 45 -12.30 3.71 18.33
C VAL A 45 -12.40 3.78 19.86
N GLY A 46 -13.58 3.45 20.41
CA GLY A 46 -13.83 3.56 21.86
C GLY A 46 -14.06 4.99 22.35
N PHE A 47 -14.34 5.94 21.44
CA PHE A 47 -14.52 7.36 21.73
C PHE A 47 -15.71 7.66 22.65
N ARG A 48 -16.92 7.15 22.33
CA ARG A 48 -18.11 7.31 23.18
C ARG A 48 -17.89 6.76 24.60
N PRO A 49 -17.39 5.52 24.79
CA PRO A 49 -16.98 5.00 26.10
C PRO A 49 -15.98 5.86 26.86
N PHE A 50 -15.00 6.42 26.16
CA PHE A 50 -13.97 7.25 26.76
C PHE A 50 -14.57 8.50 27.41
N TRP A 51 -15.39 9.26 26.69
CA TRP A 51 -15.98 10.49 27.23
C TRP A 51 -16.94 10.25 28.40
N VAL A 52 -17.66 9.11 28.42
CA VAL A 52 -18.47 8.70 29.57
C VAL A 52 -17.61 8.47 30.81
N ARG A 53 -16.52 7.70 30.67
CA ARG A 53 -15.61 7.45 31.80
C ARG A 53 -14.86 8.72 32.22
N HIS A 54 -14.43 9.51 31.25
CA HIS A 54 -13.72 10.76 31.51
C HIS A 54 -14.58 11.75 32.30
N ALA A 55 -15.90 11.80 32.03
CA ALA A 55 -16.82 12.68 32.73
C ALA A 55 -16.97 12.38 34.22
N ALA A 56 -16.57 11.19 34.70
CA ALA A 56 -16.65 10.83 36.12
C ALA A 56 -15.77 11.72 37.02
N ASP A 57 -14.72 12.34 36.46
CA ASP A 57 -13.79 13.20 37.19
C ASP A 57 -14.18 14.70 37.16
N PHE A 58 -15.32 15.05 36.56
CA PHE A 58 -15.73 16.44 36.31
C PHE A 58 -17.17 16.72 36.76
N ALA A 59 -17.42 17.95 37.21
CA ALA A 59 -18.75 18.40 37.62
C ALA A 59 -19.61 18.84 36.41
N VAL A 60 -19.81 17.93 35.45
CA VAL A 60 -20.56 18.17 34.21
C VAL A 60 -21.66 17.13 34.02
N ALA A 61 -22.75 17.51 33.35
CA ALA A 61 -23.82 16.59 32.95
C ALA A 61 -24.02 16.63 31.44
N GLY A 62 -24.19 15.48 30.79
CA GLY A 62 -24.20 15.47 29.34
C GLY A 62 -24.66 14.20 28.63
N GLU A 63 -24.61 14.27 27.30
CA GLU A 63 -25.00 13.24 26.36
C GLU A 63 -23.96 13.15 25.24
N ILE A 64 -23.65 11.94 24.76
CA ILE A 64 -22.75 11.74 23.62
C ILE A 64 -23.34 10.72 22.64
N GLY A 65 -23.26 10.98 21.34
CA GLY A 65 -23.77 10.07 20.31
C GLY A 65 -23.02 10.23 18.99
N ASN A 66 -23.19 9.26 18.09
CA ASN A 66 -22.64 9.35 16.74
C ASN A 66 -23.68 10.00 15.80
N SER A 67 -23.19 10.61 14.72
CA SER A 67 -23.98 10.91 13.52
C SER A 67 -23.31 10.29 12.28
N GLY A 68 -23.81 10.54 11.07
CA GLY A 68 -23.06 10.21 9.85
C GLY A 68 -21.80 11.09 9.65
N GLU A 69 -21.72 12.21 10.35
CA GLU A 69 -20.74 13.29 10.12
C GLU A 69 -19.68 13.41 11.21
N ASP A 70 -20.05 13.10 12.45
CA ASP A 70 -19.24 13.42 13.63
C ASP A 70 -19.62 12.57 14.85
N VAL A 71 -19.00 12.89 15.98
CA VAL A 71 -19.53 12.58 17.30
C VAL A 71 -19.98 13.89 17.94
N PHE A 72 -21.25 13.94 18.35
CA PHE A 72 -21.79 15.09 19.08
C PHE A 72 -21.69 14.84 20.60
N LEU A 73 -21.30 15.85 21.36
CA LEU A 73 -21.14 15.83 22.80
C LEU A 73 -21.84 17.04 23.42
N LEU A 74 -23.00 16.83 24.03
CA LEU A 74 -23.73 17.85 24.78
C LEU A 74 -23.26 17.85 26.23
N VAL A 75 -22.86 19.01 26.74
CA VAL A 75 -22.36 19.16 28.12
C VAL A 75 -22.94 20.41 28.75
N GLN A 76 -23.47 20.29 29.96
CA GLN A 76 -23.91 21.40 30.81
C GLN A 76 -23.13 21.39 32.13
N GLY A 77 -22.63 22.54 32.55
CA GLY A 77 -21.85 22.71 33.78
C GLY A 77 -21.35 24.14 33.94
N GLU A 78 -20.61 24.42 35.01
CA GLU A 78 -19.88 25.69 35.13
C GLU A 78 -18.90 25.84 33.96
N ALA A 79 -18.84 27.02 33.33
CA ALA A 79 -18.06 27.22 32.10
C ALA A 79 -16.60 26.74 32.20
N HIS A 80 -15.94 27.02 33.33
CA HIS A 80 -14.56 26.59 33.58
C HIS A 80 -14.42 25.06 33.72
N GLU A 81 -15.44 24.36 34.26
CA GLU A 81 -15.43 22.89 34.35
C GLU A 81 -15.67 22.26 32.98
N VAL A 82 -16.56 22.83 32.16
CA VAL A 82 -16.79 22.37 30.78
C VAL A 82 -15.51 22.53 29.94
N GLU A 83 -14.82 23.67 30.05
CA GLU A 83 -13.56 23.90 29.34
C GLU A 83 -12.45 22.95 29.78
N ARG A 84 -12.31 22.72 31.10
CA ARG A 84 -11.37 21.73 31.64
C ARG A 84 -11.67 20.31 31.17
N PHE A 85 -12.95 19.92 31.16
CA PHE A 85 -13.40 18.61 30.71
C PHE A 85 -13.04 18.37 29.24
N ILE A 86 -13.31 19.34 28.36
CA ILE A 86 -13.00 19.23 26.93
C ILE A 86 -11.48 19.21 26.70
N ALA A 87 -10.74 20.16 27.29
CA ALA A 87 -9.29 20.24 27.13
C ALA A 87 -8.58 18.97 27.66
N SER A 88 -8.98 18.47 28.83
CA SER A 88 -8.43 17.24 29.39
C SER A 88 -8.78 16.02 28.55
N GLY A 89 -9.99 15.95 28.00
CA GLY A 89 -10.43 14.82 27.18
C GLY A 89 -9.67 14.75 25.87
N LEU A 90 -9.47 15.89 25.19
CA LEU A 90 -8.69 15.98 23.96
C LEU A 90 -7.20 15.64 24.17
N GLY A 91 -6.66 15.92 25.36
CA GLY A 91 -5.30 15.52 25.74
C GLY A 91 -5.12 14.04 26.07
N ALA A 92 -6.21 13.28 26.24
CA ALA A 92 -6.21 11.91 26.74
C ALA A 92 -7.00 10.92 25.86
N LEU A 93 -7.20 11.25 24.58
CA LEU A 93 -8.00 10.47 23.64
C LEU A 93 -7.61 8.97 23.59
N PRO A 94 -8.56 8.07 23.26
CA PRO A 94 -8.25 6.67 23.02
C PRO A 94 -7.13 6.49 21.97
N PRO A 95 -6.32 5.42 22.04
CA PRO A 95 -5.12 5.27 21.20
C PRO A 95 -5.37 5.29 19.69
N LEU A 96 -6.55 4.88 19.24
CA LEU A 96 -6.94 4.85 17.82
C LEU A 96 -7.70 6.12 17.38
N ALA A 97 -8.07 6.97 18.33
CA ALA A 97 -8.86 8.15 18.06
C ALA A 97 -7.98 9.32 17.62
N ARG A 98 -8.47 10.08 16.65
CA ARG A 98 -7.87 11.33 16.22
C ARG A 98 -8.98 12.33 15.93
N VAL A 99 -8.92 13.48 16.59
CA VAL A 99 -9.84 14.59 16.33
C VAL A 99 -9.12 15.56 15.40
N ASP A 100 -9.70 15.78 14.24
CA ASP A 100 -9.15 16.64 13.19
C ASP A 100 -9.78 18.04 13.24
N ASP A 101 -11.05 18.14 13.64
CA ASP A 101 -11.81 19.39 13.73
C ASP A 101 -12.81 19.35 14.89
N ILE A 102 -13.07 20.52 15.49
CA ILE A 102 -14.01 20.69 16.60
C ILE A 102 -14.77 22.00 16.40
N THR A 103 -16.09 21.91 16.25
CA THR A 103 -16.99 23.06 16.34
C THR A 103 -17.89 22.90 17.57
N TRP A 104 -18.47 24.01 18.04
CA TRP A 104 -19.45 23.96 19.10
C TRP A 104 -20.38 25.15 19.03
N GLU A 105 -21.58 24.95 19.58
CA GLU A 105 -22.56 26.03 19.79
C GLU A 105 -23.05 26.04 21.23
N GLU A 106 -23.43 27.22 21.71
CA GLU A 106 -24.07 27.37 23.01
C GLU A 106 -25.57 27.14 22.88
N LEU A 107 -26.10 26.27 23.74
CA LEU A 107 -27.49 25.89 23.77
C LEU A 107 -28.21 26.48 24.99
N PRO A 108 -29.55 26.66 24.91
CA PRO A 108 -30.35 27.00 26.08
C PRO A 108 -30.17 25.99 27.21
N LEU A 109 -30.00 26.49 28.44
CA LEU A 109 -29.91 25.66 29.64
C LEU A 109 -31.15 24.79 29.80
N ARG A 110 -30.96 23.53 30.20
CA ARG A 110 -32.08 22.67 30.61
C ARG A 110 -32.33 22.83 32.11
N GLU A 111 -33.57 23.17 32.46
CA GLU A 111 -34.02 23.33 33.85
C GLU A 111 -34.07 22.01 34.63
N GLN A 112 -34.16 20.85 33.96
CA GLN A 112 -34.04 19.48 34.50
C GLN A 112 -33.88 18.46 33.34
N ALA A 113 -33.17 17.34 33.59
CA ALA A 113 -32.92 16.29 32.59
C ALA A 113 -34.21 15.60 32.09
N PRO A 114 -34.34 15.24 30.80
CA PRO A 114 -35.55 14.59 30.27
C PRO A 114 -35.76 13.20 30.88
N ALA A 115 -37.03 12.88 31.16
CA ALA A 115 -37.46 11.61 31.74
C ALA A 115 -37.10 10.39 30.86
N THR A 116 -36.45 9.40 31.47
CA THR A 116 -35.99 8.16 30.87
C THR A 116 -37.10 7.10 30.78
N THR A 117 -37.32 6.53 29.60
CA THR A 117 -37.83 5.15 29.45
C THR A 117 -36.63 4.20 29.31
N GLY A 118 -36.20 3.58 30.41
CA GLY A 118 -35.11 2.60 30.48
C GLY A 118 -34.41 2.62 31.85
N PRO A 119 -33.91 1.48 32.40
CA PRO A 119 -33.41 1.43 33.76
C PRO A 119 -32.15 2.28 33.92
N ALA A 120 -32.26 3.30 34.75
CA ALA A 120 -31.26 4.33 35.00
C ALA A 120 -30.24 3.90 36.08
N PRO A 121 -28.96 4.32 36.00
CA PRO A 121 -28.18 4.58 37.19
C PRO A 121 -28.78 5.79 37.94
N ALA A 122 -28.65 5.81 39.27
CA ALA A 122 -29.36 6.70 40.19
C ALA A 122 -29.46 8.18 39.71
N ALA A 123 -30.67 8.74 39.81
CA ALA A 123 -31.00 10.10 39.42
C ALA A 123 -30.13 11.16 40.14
N GLY A 124 -29.52 12.06 39.38
CA GLY A 124 -28.96 13.33 39.90
C GLY A 124 -27.43 13.43 40.06
N SER A 125 -26.65 12.43 39.64
CA SER A 125 -25.18 12.53 39.68
C SER A 125 -24.60 13.14 38.39
N PRO A 126 -23.54 13.97 38.47
CA PRO A 126 -22.80 14.46 37.30
C PRO A 126 -22.26 13.28 36.47
N GLY A 127 -22.28 13.43 35.14
CA GLY A 127 -21.81 12.42 34.19
C GLY A 127 -22.35 12.62 32.76
N VAL A 128 -21.67 12.01 31.79
CA VAL A 128 -22.09 11.96 30.38
C VAL A 128 -22.64 10.57 30.09
N ARG A 129 -23.74 10.46 29.32
CA ARG A 129 -24.31 9.17 28.90
C ARG A 129 -24.34 9.00 27.39
N ILE A 130 -24.20 7.77 26.90
CA ILE A 130 -24.33 7.48 25.47
C ILE A 130 -25.81 7.49 25.07
N VAL A 131 -26.15 8.20 24.00
CA VAL A 131 -27.49 8.26 23.41
C VAL A 131 -27.52 7.59 22.03
N PRO A 132 -28.71 7.22 21.50
CA PRO A 132 -28.82 6.70 20.14
C PRO A 132 -28.20 7.65 19.11
N SER A 133 -27.58 7.07 18.09
CA SER A 133 -26.98 7.82 16.99
C SER A 133 -28.03 8.56 16.17
N ARG A 134 -27.70 9.75 15.65
CA ARG A 134 -28.58 10.56 14.78
C ARG A 134 -28.35 10.19 13.31
N GLY A 135 -29.40 10.27 12.48
CA GLY A 135 -29.29 10.22 11.01
C GLY A 135 -29.02 8.84 10.38
N GLY A 136 -29.47 7.76 11.02
CA GLY A 136 -29.37 6.40 10.45
C GLY A 136 -30.47 6.08 9.44
N ASP A 137 -30.59 6.85 8.36
CA ASP A 137 -31.50 6.54 7.23
C ASP A 137 -30.68 6.48 5.94
N GLY A 138 -30.43 5.26 5.45
CA GLY A 138 -29.90 5.00 4.12
C GLY A 138 -30.94 4.27 3.27
N ALA A 139 -31.34 4.92 2.17
CA ALA A 139 -32.05 4.41 0.99
C ALA A 139 -33.56 4.75 0.83
N SER A 140 -33.83 5.46 -0.27
CA SER A 140 -35.11 5.81 -0.92
C SER A 140 -35.84 7.09 -0.48
N GLY A 141 -35.17 8.23 -0.64
CA GLY A 141 -35.88 9.46 -1.02
C GLY A 141 -36.34 9.33 -2.48
N SER A 142 -37.55 8.82 -2.70
CA SER A 142 -38.28 9.08 -3.94
C SER A 142 -38.34 10.59 -4.12
N GLY A 143 -37.87 11.08 -5.28
CA GLY A 143 -37.89 12.49 -5.63
C GLY A 143 -39.26 13.10 -5.35
N GLN A 144 -39.27 14.09 -4.48
CA GLN A 144 -40.30 15.11 -4.44
C GLN A 144 -39.60 16.46 -4.34
N ASP A 145 -39.51 17.07 -5.52
CA ASP A 145 -39.49 18.50 -5.82
C ASP A 145 -39.48 19.42 -4.59
N SER A 146 -38.29 19.94 -4.26
CA SER A 146 -38.17 21.26 -3.63
C SER A 146 -37.38 22.14 -4.59
N GLU A 147 -38.11 23.04 -5.25
CA GLU A 147 -37.55 24.07 -6.10
C GLU A 147 -36.81 25.10 -5.24
N HIS A 148 -35.56 25.40 -5.62
CA HIS A 148 -34.83 26.62 -5.27
C HIS A 148 -34.58 26.91 -3.77
N GLU A 149 -33.89 26.00 -3.07
CA GLU A 149 -32.99 26.41 -1.99
C GLU A 149 -31.55 26.52 -2.53
N PRO A 150 -30.76 27.53 -2.12
CA PRO A 150 -29.35 27.60 -2.49
C PRO A 150 -28.66 26.31 -2.03
N ALA A 151 -27.76 25.77 -2.85
CA ALA A 151 -27.05 24.52 -2.58
C ALA A 151 -26.36 24.60 -1.21
N ALA A 152 -26.98 24.02 -0.17
CA ALA A 152 -26.38 23.92 1.14
C ALA A 152 -25.06 23.16 1.02
N ALA A 153 -24.00 23.66 1.67
CA ALA A 153 -22.69 23.03 1.69
C ALA A 153 -22.81 21.53 2.02
N ARG A 154 -22.16 20.68 1.22
CA ARG A 154 -22.22 19.21 1.39
C ARG A 154 -21.75 18.84 2.82
N PRO A 155 -22.54 18.08 3.60
CA PRO A 155 -22.16 17.71 4.95
C PRO A 155 -20.91 16.80 4.95
N ARG A 156 -19.85 17.22 5.65
CA ARG A 156 -18.59 16.46 5.75
C ARG A 156 -18.79 15.21 6.62
N ARG A 157 -18.49 14.03 6.07
CA ARG A 157 -18.57 12.76 6.81
C ARG A 157 -17.39 12.50 7.75
N THR A 158 -17.62 11.76 8.83
CA THR A 158 -16.55 11.31 9.75
C THR A 158 -15.60 10.33 9.06
N LEU A 159 -14.35 10.23 9.53
CA LEU A 159 -13.38 9.25 9.02
C LEU A 159 -13.62 7.85 9.61
N ILE A 160 -13.43 6.82 8.80
CA ILE A 160 -13.58 5.42 9.20
C ILE A 160 -12.22 4.84 9.64
N PRO A 161 -12.14 4.17 10.81
CA PRO A 161 -10.90 3.53 11.24
C PRO A 161 -10.58 2.28 10.42
N ALA A 162 -9.28 2.00 10.24
CA ALA A 162 -8.80 0.75 9.66
C ALA A 162 -8.99 -0.44 10.62
N ASP A 163 -8.87 -1.66 10.08
CA ASP A 163 -8.80 -2.88 10.88
C ASP A 163 -7.57 -2.91 11.78
N VAL A 164 -7.73 -3.34 13.03
CA VAL A 164 -6.64 -3.36 14.02
C VAL A 164 -6.46 -4.75 14.61
N ALA A 165 -5.21 -5.14 14.83
CA ALA A 165 -4.87 -6.41 15.43
C ALA A 165 -5.38 -6.56 16.86
N THR A 166 -5.60 -7.80 17.32
CA THR A 166 -6.01 -8.11 18.69
C THR A 166 -5.07 -7.48 19.71
N CYS A 167 -5.60 -6.69 20.66
CA CYS A 167 -4.79 -6.05 21.69
C CYS A 167 -4.34 -7.06 22.77
N GLU A 168 -3.31 -6.68 23.53
CA GLU A 168 -2.68 -7.53 24.54
C GLU A 168 -3.65 -8.02 25.63
N GLU A 169 -4.61 -7.19 26.04
CA GLU A 169 -5.61 -7.59 27.03
C GLU A 169 -6.58 -8.64 26.48
N CYS A 170 -7.00 -8.54 25.22
CA CYS A 170 -7.81 -9.58 24.58
C CYS A 170 -7.01 -10.88 24.42
N VAL A 171 -5.71 -10.80 24.10
CA VAL A 171 -4.84 -11.97 24.06
C VAL A 171 -4.71 -12.61 25.45
N ARG A 172 -4.62 -11.79 26.52
CA ARG A 172 -4.56 -12.28 27.91
C ARG A 172 -5.84 -13.02 28.30
N GLU A 173 -7.01 -12.45 28.06
CA GLU A 173 -8.31 -13.09 28.33
C GLU A 173 -8.48 -14.38 27.51
N MET A 174 -8.11 -14.36 26.23
CA MET A 174 -8.15 -15.54 25.38
C MET A 174 -7.25 -16.67 25.91
N ASN A 175 -6.21 -16.34 26.67
CA ASN A 175 -5.28 -17.29 27.27
C ASN A 175 -5.58 -17.62 28.73
N ASP A 176 -6.57 -16.97 29.36
CA ASP A 176 -6.97 -17.23 30.76
C ASP A 176 -8.08 -18.29 30.81
N PRO A 177 -7.83 -19.50 31.36
CA PRO A 177 -8.85 -20.55 31.48
C PRO A 177 -10.08 -20.18 32.33
N ALA A 178 -9.97 -19.15 33.17
CA ALA A 178 -11.10 -18.65 33.97
C ALA A 178 -11.99 -17.68 33.20
N ASP A 179 -11.51 -17.10 32.09
CA ASP A 179 -12.30 -16.17 31.29
C ASP A 179 -13.33 -16.91 30.43
N ARG A 180 -14.54 -16.36 30.33
CA ARG A 180 -15.63 -16.95 29.51
C ARG A 180 -15.33 -16.96 28.00
N ARG A 181 -14.36 -16.14 27.57
CA ARG A 181 -13.84 -16.08 26.19
C ARG A 181 -12.50 -16.80 26.06
N TYR A 182 -12.11 -17.63 27.02
CA TYR A 182 -10.95 -18.51 26.88
C TYR A 182 -10.98 -19.24 25.54
N ARG A 183 -9.96 -19.00 24.72
CA ARG A 183 -9.78 -19.57 23.38
C ARG A 183 -10.91 -19.25 22.38
N TYR A 184 -11.63 -18.13 22.58
CA TYR A 184 -12.66 -17.70 21.64
C TYR A 184 -12.06 -17.05 20.37
N PRO A 185 -12.31 -17.59 19.16
CA PRO A 185 -11.63 -17.16 17.92
C PRO A 185 -12.01 -15.76 17.39
N PHE A 186 -13.01 -15.12 17.99
CA PHE A 186 -13.52 -13.80 17.56
C PHE A 186 -13.53 -12.77 18.70
N ILE A 187 -12.73 -12.98 19.74
CA ILE A 187 -12.62 -12.03 20.85
C ILE A 187 -12.19 -10.64 20.36
N THR A 188 -12.93 -9.62 20.78
CA THR A 188 -12.66 -8.22 20.47
C THR A 188 -13.02 -7.31 21.65
N CYS A 189 -12.57 -6.06 21.58
CA CYS A 189 -12.97 -4.96 22.46
C CYS A 189 -13.04 -3.66 21.64
N THR A 190 -13.26 -2.51 22.30
CA THR A 190 -13.29 -1.19 21.62
C THR A 190 -11.97 -0.81 20.95
N ASN A 191 -10.84 -1.35 21.42
CA ASN A 191 -9.50 -0.96 21.00
C ASN A 191 -8.89 -1.88 19.93
N CYS A 192 -9.57 -2.95 19.53
CA CYS A 192 -9.01 -3.91 18.58
C CYS A 192 -10.07 -4.62 17.72
N GLY A 193 -9.61 -5.38 16.73
CA GLY A 193 -10.43 -6.23 15.88
C GLY A 193 -10.85 -5.55 14.58
N PRO A 194 -11.73 -6.20 13.80
CA PRO A 194 -12.16 -5.70 12.51
C PRO A 194 -12.96 -4.39 12.64
N ARG A 195 -12.78 -3.51 11.66
CA ARG A 195 -13.47 -2.24 11.46
C ARG A 195 -13.84 -2.12 9.99
N TRP A 196 -12.95 -1.61 9.16
CA TRP A 196 -13.16 -1.42 7.73
C TRP A 196 -13.74 -2.66 7.05
N SER A 197 -13.22 -3.86 7.37
CA SER A 197 -13.68 -5.09 6.72
C SER A 197 -15.11 -5.53 7.11
N ILE A 198 -15.72 -4.93 8.12
CA ILE A 198 -17.07 -5.28 8.60
C ILE A 198 -18.05 -4.11 8.61
N ILE A 199 -17.64 -2.90 8.26
CA ILE A 199 -18.52 -1.72 8.22
C ILE A 199 -19.30 -1.74 6.90
N GLU A 200 -20.61 -1.63 6.99
CA GLU A 200 -21.51 -1.54 5.82
C GLU A 200 -22.07 -0.12 5.66
N GLY A 201 -22.10 0.66 6.74
CA GLY A 201 -22.57 2.05 6.72
C GLY A 201 -22.18 2.82 7.98
N LEU A 202 -22.50 4.12 7.97
CA LEU A 202 -22.38 5.03 9.10
C LEU A 202 -23.79 5.50 9.52
N PRO A 203 -24.02 5.86 10.80
CA PRO A 203 -23.08 5.90 11.93
C PRO A 203 -22.55 4.51 12.35
N TYR A 204 -21.34 4.45 12.90
CA TYR A 204 -20.72 3.16 13.32
C TYR A 204 -21.45 2.56 14.53
N ASP A 205 -22.42 1.70 14.24
CA ASP A 205 -23.16 0.88 15.20
C ASP A 205 -23.39 -0.53 14.66
N ARG A 206 -23.60 -1.49 15.55
CA ARG A 206 -23.73 -2.93 15.23
C ARG A 206 -24.69 -3.23 14.07
N PRO A 207 -25.87 -2.59 13.91
CA PRO A 207 -26.78 -2.82 12.79
C PRO A 207 -26.20 -2.48 11.41
N TRP A 208 -25.21 -1.58 11.35
CA TRP A 208 -24.52 -1.13 10.15
C TRP A 208 -23.17 -1.83 9.95
N THR A 209 -23.06 -3.04 10.52
CA THR A 209 -21.89 -3.90 10.38
C THR A 209 -22.32 -5.33 10.11
N THR A 210 -21.39 -6.16 9.62
CA THR A 210 -21.64 -7.60 9.42
C THR A 210 -21.98 -8.35 10.72
N MET A 211 -21.83 -7.71 11.89
CA MET A 211 -22.25 -8.24 13.19
C MET A 211 -23.77 -8.12 13.45
N LYS A 212 -24.53 -7.47 12.56
CA LYS A 212 -26.01 -7.36 12.62
C LYS A 212 -26.72 -8.71 12.66
N HIS A 213 -26.11 -9.75 12.09
CA HIS A 213 -26.65 -11.12 12.07
C HIS A 213 -26.48 -11.88 13.40
N PHE A 214 -25.79 -11.30 14.39
CA PHE A 214 -25.42 -11.95 15.65
C PHE A 214 -26.00 -11.18 16.84
N PRO A 215 -27.25 -11.41 17.27
CA PRO A 215 -27.83 -10.73 18.43
C PRO A 215 -27.06 -11.04 19.73
N LEU A 216 -26.82 -10.04 20.58
CA LEU A 216 -26.07 -10.22 21.83
C LEU A 216 -26.82 -11.16 22.79
N CYS A 217 -26.09 -12.10 23.42
CA CYS A 217 -26.62 -12.81 24.59
C CYS A 217 -26.66 -11.89 25.82
N GLU A 218 -27.39 -12.29 26.85
CA GLU A 218 -27.58 -11.53 28.10
C GLU A 218 -26.27 -11.01 28.70
N GLN A 219 -25.24 -11.86 28.81
CA GLN A 219 -23.95 -11.46 29.37
C GLN A 219 -23.19 -10.46 28.49
N CYS A 220 -23.20 -10.64 27.16
CA CYS A 220 -22.56 -9.67 26.27
C CYS A 220 -23.33 -8.34 26.24
N ALA A 221 -24.65 -8.37 26.37
CA ALA A 221 -25.48 -7.17 26.50
C ALA A 221 -25.18 -6.42 27.82
N ALA A 222 -24.95 -7.14 28.92
CA ALA A 222 -24.54 -6.56 30.18
C ALA A 222 -23.19 -5.84 30.08
N GLU A 223 -22.14 -6.50 29.56
CA GLU A 223 -20.83 -5.88 29.34
C GLU A 223 -20.90 -4.70 28.35
N TYR A 224 -21.75 -4.80 27.32
CA TYR A 224 -21.94 -3.73 26.34
C TYR A 224 -22.54 -2.46 26.98
N ALA A 225 -23.37 -2.62 28.03
CA ALA A 225 -24.04 -1.53 28.74
C ALA A 225 -23.28 -1.02 29.98
N ASP A 226 -22.34 -1.79 30.52
CA ASP A 226 -21.56 -1.41 31.70
C ASP A 226 -20.38 -0.50 31.36
N SER A 227 -20.45 0.77 31.76
CA SER A 227 -19.40 1.79 31.52
C SER A 227 -18.02 1.45 32.12
N THR A 228 -17.98 0.57 33.12
CA THR A 228 -16.73 0.12 33.76
C THR A 228 -16.09 -1.05 33.01
N ASP A 229 -16.85 -1.75 32.15
CA ASP A 229 -16.32 -2.81 31.31
C ASP A 229 -15.59 -2.23 30.09
N ARG A 230 -14.47 -2.86 29.71
CA ARG A 230 -13.70 -2.51 28.51
C ARG A 230 -14.45 -2.77 27.20
N ARG A 231 -15.56 -3.50 27.24
CA ARG A 231 -16.46 -3.80 26.12
C ARG A 231 -17.69 -2.91 26.09
N PHE A 232 -17.77 -1.90 26.97
CA PHE A 232 -18.78 -0.86 26.89
C PHE A 232 -18.86 -0.29 25.47
N HIS A 233 -20.01 -0.43 24.81
CA HIS A 233 -20.24 -0.04 23.42
C HIS A 233 -19.25 -0.61 22.36
N ALA A 234 -18.62 -1.75 22.62
CA ALA A 234 -17.84 -2.47 21.63
C ALA A 234 -18.78 -3.12 20.59
N GLN A 235 -18.98 -2.44 19.45
CA GLN A 235 -19.89 -2.91 18.39
C GLN A 235 -19.67 -4.35 17.92
N PRO A 236 -18.42 -4.86 17.77
CA PRO A 236 -18.19 -6.23 17.36
C PRO A 236 -18.11 -7.24 18.53
N VAL A 237 -18.52 -6.87 19.75
CA VAL A 237 -18.47 -7.79 20.90
C VAL A 237 -19.30 -9.04 20.65
N SER A 238 -18.74 -10.19 21.03
CA SER A 238 -19.41 -11.48 21.01
C SER A 238 -18.73 -12.50 21.93
N CYS A 239 -19.31 -13.70 22.03
CA CYS A 239 -18.76 -14.87 22.72
C CYS A 239 -19.25 -16.16 22.04
N PHE A 240 -18.91 -17.34 22.59
CA PHE A 240 -19.40 -18.63 22.07
C PHE A 240 -20.93 -18.73 21.96
N SER A 241 -21.69 -18.05 22.82
CA SER A 241 -23.16 -18.16 22.81
C SER A 241 -23.85 -17.34 21.72
N CYS A 242 -23.28 -16.19 21.33
CA CYS A 242 -23.96 -15.23 20.46
C CYS A 242 -23.17 -14.82 19.22
N GLY A 243 -21.92 -15.25 19.09
CA GLY A 243 -21.05 -14.79 18.02
C GLY A 243 -20.85 -15.80 16.88
N PRO A 244 -19.92 -15.47 15.98
CA PRO A 244 -19.57 -16.31 14.84
C PRO A 244 -19.05 -17.70 15.24
N ARG A 245 -19.19 -18.63 14.31
CA ARG A 245 -18.83 -20.06 14.43
C ARG A 245 -17.76 -20.45 13.43
N LEU A 246 -16.86 -21.35 13.83
CA LEU A 246 -15.90 -21.99 12.93
C LEU A 246 -16.39 -23.37 12.51
N TRP A 247 -16.03 -23.80 11.31
CA TRP A 247 -16.14 -25.20 10.91
C TRP A 247 -15.08 -25.57 9.88
N TRP A 248 -14.92 -26.88 9.68
CA TRP A 248 -14.05 -27.47 8.67
C TRP A 248 -14.87 -27.99 7.49
N GLU A 249 -14.35 -27.81 6.27
CA GLU A 249 -14.85 -28.48 5.06
C GLU A 249 -13.69 -29.10 4.27
N ASP A 250 -13.88 -30.33 3.79
CA ASP A 250 -12.98 -30.93 2.81
C ASP A 250 -13.33 -30.42 1.40
N PRO A 251 -12.33 -30.23 0.51
CA PRO A 251 -12.57 -29.75 -0.85
C PRO A 251 -13.42 -30.75 -1.64
N VAL A 252 -14.46 -30.25 -2.32
CA VAL A 252 -15.20 -31.06 -3.30
C VAL A 252 -14.40 -31.07 -4.60
N ARG A 253 -13.56 -32.09 -4.79
CA ARG A 253 -12.87 -32.29 -6.07
C ARG A 253 -13.84 -32.95 -7.05
N PRO A 254 -14.12 -32.36 -8.23
CA PRO A 254 -14.88 -33.07 -9.25
C PRO A 254 -14.16 -34.39 -9.55
N ALA A 255 -14.92 -35.49 -9.58
CA ALA A 255 -14.38 -36.81 -9.87
C ALA A 255 -13.58 -36.73 -11.17
N ALA A 256 -12.36 -37.26 -11.16
CA ALA A 256 -11.46 -37.24 -12.31
C ALA A 256 -12.13 -37.94 -13.51
N THR A 257 -12.82 -37.20 -14.36
CA THR A 257 -13.17 -37.67 -15.70
C THR A 257 -11.88 -37.70 -16.48
N GLY A 258 -11.29 -38.89 -16.63
CA GLY A 258 -10.09 -39.09 -17.43
C GLY A 258 -10.27 -38.46 -18.82
N HIS A 259 -9.59 -37.36 -19.07
CA HIS A 259 -9.46 -36.78 -20.39
C HIS A 259 -7.96 -36.66 -20.66
N GLY A 260 -7.52 -37.46 -21.63
CA GLY A 260 -6.17 -37.37 -22.19
C GLY A 260 -5.88 -35.96 -22.69
N ALA A 261 -4.60 -35.65 -22.73
CA ALA A 261 -4.04 -34.40 -23.22
C ALA A 261 -4.77 -33.88 -24.47
N VAL A 262 -5.54 -32.81 -24.32
CA VAL A 262 -5.99 -31.99 -25.44
C VAL A 262 -5.03 -30.81 -25.52
N ALA A 263 -4.12 -30.89 -26.49
CA ALA A 263 -3.29 -29.77 -26.90
C ALA A 263 -4.18 -28.59 -27.28
N ARG A 264 -4.01 -27.44 -26.62
CA ARG A 264 -4.69 -26.19 -26.98
C ARG A 264 -4.08 -25.63 -28.27
N GLY A 265 -4.65 -26.04 -29.41
CA GLY A 265 -4.47 -25.35 -30.68
C GLY A 265 -5.19 -24.00 -30.69
N ARG A 266 -4.54 -22.98 -31.27
CA ARG A 266 -5.08 -21.62 -31.44
C ARG A 266 -6.32 -21.64 -32.35
N GLY A 267 -7.34 -20.88 -31.95
CA GLY A 267 -8.34 -20.26 -32.81
C GLY A 267 -9.47 -21.15 -33.32
N THR A 268 -10.70 -20.94 -32.82
CA THR A 268 -11.91 -20.51 -33.57
C THR A 268 -13.19 -20.73 -32.73
N SER A 269 -14.09 -19.75 -32.81
CA SER A 269 -15.51 -19.69 -32.43
C SER A 269 -15.97 -20.24 -31.06
N LEU A 270 -16.49 -19.30 -30.25
CA LEU A 270 -17.29 -19.49 -29.04
C LEU A 270 -18.50 -20.41 -29.28
N GLY A 271 -18.52 -21.56 -28.59
CA GLY A 271 -19.73 -22.32 -28.29
C GLY A 271 -20.15 -22.05 -26.86
N ALA A 272 -21.42 -21.69 -26.66
CA ALA A 272 -22.01 -21.26 -25.39
C ALA A 272 -21.75 -22.26 -24.24
N GLY A 273 -20.83 -21.88 -23.35
CA GLY A 273 -20.68 -22.46 -22.01
C GLY A 273 -21.44 -21.60 -21.00
N THR A 274 -22.08 -22.26 -20.05
CA THR A 274 -22.83 -21.70 -18.92
C THR A 274 -22.09 -20.55 -18.20
N PRO A 275 -22.79 -19.48 -17.75
CA PRO A 275 -22.14 -18.30 -17.20
C PRO A 275 -21.48 -18.62 -15.85
N VAL A 276 -20.19 -18.30 -15.77
CA VAL A 276 -19.37 -18.32 -14.54
C VAL A 276 -19.49 -16.97 -13.79
N ASP A 277 -20.28 -16.04 -14.32
CA ASP A 277 -20.47 -14.67 -13.86
C ASP A 277 -21.77 -14.51 -13.06
N ALA A 278 -21.92 -15.25 -11.96
CA ALA A 278 -22.90 -14.83 -10.97
C ALA A 278 -22.34 -13.59 -10.25
N PRO A 279 -23.05 -12.45 -10.22
CA PRO A 279 -22.65 -11.35 -9.34
C PRO A 279 -22.53 -11.88 -7.90
N PRO A 280 -21.61 -11.35 -7.09
CA PRO A 280 -21.53 -11.74 -5.69
C PRO A 280 -22.93 -11.60 -5.07
N PRO A 281 -23.36 -12.55 -4.21
CA PRO A 281 -24.62 -12.37 -3.50
C PRO A 281 -24.59 -11.02 -2.80
N PRO A 282 -25.73 -10.30 -2.71
CA PRO A 282 -25.77 -9.04 -1.99
C PRO A 282 -25.21 -9.25 -0.58
N VAL A 283 -24.47 -8.27 -0.07
CA VAL A 283 -23.84 -8.29 1.27
C VAL A 283 -24.87 -8.61 2.38
N ASP A 284 -26.15 -8.38 2.09
CA ASP A 284 -27.32 -8.67 2.95
C ASP A 284 -27.83 -10.11 2.92
N ALA A 285 -27.25 -11.02 2.13
CA ALA A 285 -27.66 -12.42 2.16
C ALA A 285 -27.37 -13.02 3.55
N PRO A 286 -28.37 -13.60 4.24
CA PRO A 286 -28.13 -14.21 5.55
C PRO A 286 -27.06 -15.29 5.41
N PRO A 287 -26.12 -15.41 6.37
CA PRO A 287 -25.06 -16.41 6.28
C PRO A 287 -25.69 -17.80 6.09
N PRO A 288 -25.08 -18.69 5.27
CA PRO A 288 -25.60 -20.03 5.05
C PRO A 288 -25.84 -20.68 6.42
N GLN A 289 -27.03 -21.27 6.60
CA GLN A 289 -27.40 -21.92 7.86
C GLN A 289 -26.45 -23.09 8.13
N VAL A 290 -25.38 -22.83 8.88
CA VAL A 290 -24.55 -23.89 9.48
C VAL A 290 -25.49 -24.69 10.37
N ALA A 291 -25.43 -26.03 10.28
CA ALA A 291 -26.34 -26.93 10.97
C ALA A 291 -26.56 -26.48 12.43
N ALA A 292 -27.84 -26.43 12.84
CA ALA A 292 -28.27 -26.04 14.18
C ALA A 292 -27.78 -27.06 15.22
N GLY A 293 -26.51 -26.95 15.59
CA GLY A 293 -25.86 -27.67 16.68
C GLY A 293 -25.39 -26.71 17.76
N PRO A 294 -25.06 -27.22 18.96
CA PRO A 294 -24.36 -26.44 19.97
C PRO A 294 -23.06 -25.88 19.36
N TRP A 295 -22.65 -24.68 19.78
CA TRP A 295 -21.35 -24.10 19.44
C TRP A 295 -20.69 -23.67 20.75
N ASP A 296 -19.54 -24.26 21.05
CA ASP A 296 -18.82 -24.05 22.29
C ASP A 296 -17.31 -24.15 22.10
N ARG A 297 -16.57 -24.01 23.21
CA ARG A 297 -15.11 -24.09 23.21
C ARG A 297 -14.59 -25.44 22.72
N ALA A 298 -15.20 -26.55 23.13
CA ALA A 298 -14.71 -27.88 22.79
C ALA A 298 -14.78 -28.11 21.28
N MET A 299 -15.85 -27.64 20.63
CA MET A 299 -16.00 -27.71 19.18
C MET A 299 -15.01 -26.79 18.45
N ALA A 300 -14.82 -25.55 18.92
CA ALA A 300 -13.81 -24.66 18.35
C ALA A 300 -12.41 -25.26 18.45
N ASP A 301 -12.05 -25.82 19.62
CA ASP A 301 -10.78 -26.48 19.86
C ASP A 301 -10.59 -27.70 18.95
N ALA A 302 -11.64 -28.50 18.72
CA ALA A 302 -11.59 -29.64 17.81
C ALA A 302 -11.32 -29.22 16.36
N VAL A 303 -12.00 -28.18 15.86
CA VAL A 303 -11.81 -27.65 14.50
C VAL A 303 -10.41 -27.06 14.32
N ILE A 304 -9.92 -26.29 15.31
CA ILE A 304 -8.57 -25.74 15.29
C ILE A 304 -7.52 -26.85 15.35
N ALA A 305 -7.72 -27.87 16.19
CA ALA A 305 -6.83 -29.02 16.29
C ALA A 305 -6.79 -29.82 14.98
N GLN A 306 -7.94 -30.00 14.32
CA GLN A 306 -8.02 -30.61 12.98
C GLN A 306 -7.20 -29.81 11.98
N ALA A 307 -7.38 -28.49 11.89
CA ALA A 307 -6.61 -27.64 10.97
C ALA A 307 -5.10 -27.73 11.23
N ARG A 308 -4.66 -27.68 12.50
CA ARG A 308 -3.25 -27.87 12.89
C ARG A 308 -2.71 -29.24 12.48
N ALA A 309 -3.49 -30.31 12.67
CA ALA A 309 -3.08 -31.66 12.28
C ALA A 309 -2.91 -31.80 10.76
N ARG A 310 -3.80 -31.18 9.96
CA ARG A 310 -3.69 -31.18 8.49
C ARG A 310 -2.47 -30.39 8.02
N LEU A 311 -2.24 -29.19 8.56
CA LEU A 311 -1.02 -28.41 8.27
C LEU A 311 0.25 -29.19 8.63
N ALA A 312 0.27 -29.86 9.78
CA ALA A 312 1.37 -30.73 10.21
C ALA A 312 1.62 -31.92 9.27
N ALA A 313 0.58 -32.43 8.62
CA ALA A 313 0.67 -33.50 7.64
C ALA A 313 1.18 -33.01 6.27
N GLY A 314 1.38 -31.71 6.08
CA GLY A 314 1.86 -31.11 4.83
C GLY A 314 0.75 -30.64 3.89
N ASP A 315 -0.50 -30.59 4.36
CA ASP A 315 -1.63 -30.11 3.56
C ASP A 315 -1.65 -28.58 3.44
N ILE A 316 -2.28 -28.11 2.36
CA ILE A 316 -2.58 -26.69 2.16
C ILE A 316 -3.98 -26.39 2.69
N VAL A 317 -4.12 -25.47 3.64
CA VAL A 317 -5.42 -25.11 4.23
C VAL A 317 -5.82 -23.70 3.84
N ALA A 318 -7.00 -23.54 3.25
CA ALA A 318 -7.60 -22.22 3.02
C ALA A 318 -8.30 -21.75 4.30
N VAL A 319 -7.91 -20.59 4.83
CA VAL A 319 -8.42 -20.04 6.10
C VAL A 319 -9.07 -18.69 5.86
N LYS A 320 -10.31 -18.51 6.31
CA LYS A 320 -10.98 -17.21 6.30
C LYS A 320 -10.43 -16.32 7.41
N GLY A 321 -9.83 -15.19 7.02
CA GLY A 321 -9.26 -14.18 7.91
C GLY A 321 -10.19 -12.98 8.15
N ILE A 322 -9.60 -11.82 8.44
CA ILE A 322 -10.36 -10.57 8.67
C ILE A 322 -10.82 -9.94 7.34
N GLY A 323 -9.91 -9.84 6.37
CA GLY A 323 -10.13 -9.14 5.09
C GLY A 323 -10.32 -10.06 3.89
N GLY A 324 -10.10 -11.37 4.05
CA GLY A 324 -10.34 -12.38 3.04
C GLY A 324 -9.66 -13.70 3.39
N PHE A 325 -9.52 -14.58 2.40
CA PHE A 325 -8.95 -15.91 2.57
C PHE A 325 -7.43 -15.91 2.47
N HIS A 326 -6.78 -16.83 3.18
CA HIS A 326 -5.36 -17.11 3.06
C HIS A 326 -5.14 -18.60 2.82
N LEU A 327 -4.13 -18.95 2.02
CA LEU A 327 -3.63 -20.31 1.88
C LEU A 327 -2.46 -20.50 2.85
N LEU A 328 -2.63 -21.42 3.79
CA LEU A 328 -1.63 -21.79 4.78
C LEU A 328 -0.98 -23.13 4.45
N ALA A 329 0.33 -23.22 4.65
CA ALA A 329 1.10 -24.47 4.56
C ALA A 329 2.26 -24.42 5.56
N ASP A 330 2.76 -25.57 6.01
CA ASP A 330 3.94 -25.61 6.89
C ASP A 330 5.17 -25.01 6.17
N ALA A 331 5.70 -23.90 6.71
CA ALA A 331 6.81 -23.17 6.08
C ALA A 331 8.12 -23.96 6.13
N ALA A 332 8.27 -24.90 7.06
CA ALA A 332 9.45 -25.75 7.18
C ALA A 332 9.40 -26.96 6.23
N ASN A 333 8.25 -27.30 5.66
CA ASN A 333 8.05 -28.48 4.82
C ASN A 333 8.23 -28.14 3.33
N PRO A 334 9.35 -28.54 2.68
CA PRO A 334 9.59 -28.21 1.28
C PRO A 334 8.56 -28.83 0.33
N ALA A 335 8.02 -30.01 0.64
CA ALA A 335 7.03 -30.65 -0.22
C ALA A 335 5.69 -29.89 -0.21
N ALA A 336 5.27 -29.39 0.96
CA ALA A 336 4.05 -28.59 1.09
C ALA A 336 4.19 -27.24 0.36
N VAL A 337 5.33 -26.56 0.51
CA VAL A 337 5.61 -25.29 -0.18
C VAL A 337 5.72 -25.50 -1.70
N ALA A 338 6.39 -26.55 -2.16
CA ALA A 338 6.43 -26.91 -3.58
C ALA A 338 5.04 -27.17 -4.16
N ALA A 339 4.20 -27.94 -3.44
CA ALA A 339 2.82 -28.21 -3.85
C ALA A 339 1.99 -26.93 -3.94
N LEU A 340 2.14 -26.03 -2.96
CA LEU A 340 1.46 -24.73 -2.97
C LEU A 340 1.87 -23.89 -4.17
N ARG A 341 3.18 -23.78 -4.45
CA ARG A 341 3.70 -23.04 -5.60
C ARG A 341 3.22 -23.60 -6.93
N ALA A 342 3.23 -24.93 -7.07
CA ALA A 342 2.77 -25.61 -8.28
C ALA A 342 1.27 -25.37 -8.51
N ARG A 343 0.43 -25.57 -7.49
CA ARG A 343 -1.03 -25.41 -7.61
C ARG A 343 -1.43 -23.94 -7.81
N LYS A 344 -0.75 -22.99 -7.15
CA LYS A 344 -0.98 -21.55 -7.30
C LYS A 344 -0.31 -20.93 -8.54
N GLN A 345 0.48 -21.70 -9.29
CA GLN A 345 1.26 -21.23 -10.43
C GLN A 345 2.17 -20.04 -10.08
N ARG A 346 2.87 -20.16 -8.94
CA ARG A 346 3.70 -19.09 -8.36
C ARG A 346 5.10 -19.63 -8.04
N PRO A 347 5.98 -19.80 -9.06
CA PRO A 347 7.26 -20.48 -8.88
C PRO A 347 8.22 -19.72 -7.95
N ASP A 348 8.41 -18.41 -8.16
CA ASP A 348 9.50 -17.69 -7.45
C ASP A 348 9.02 -16.59 -6.51
N LYS A 349 7.88 -15.93 -6.80
CA LYS A 349 7.42 -14.78 -6.00
C LYS A 349 7.35 -15.15 -4.50
N PRO A 350 8.01 -14.39 -3.60
CA PRO A 350 8.13 -14.76 -2.19
C PRO A 350 6.77 -14.96 -1.52
N LEU A 351 6.72 -15.93 -0.62
CA LEU A 351 5.56 -16.25 0.19
C LEU A 351 5.78 -15.66 1.59
N ALA A 352 4.80 -14.90 2.08
CA ALA A 352 4.89 -14.40 3.46
C ALA A 352 4.73 -15.55 4.45
N VAL A 353 5.26 -15.38 5.65
CA VAL A 353 5.20 -16.35 6.75
C VAL A 353 4.46 -15.73 7.92
N VAL A 354 3.41 -16.37 8.40
CA VAL A 354 2.76 -15.99 9.66
C VAL A 354 3.45 -16.69 10.83
N VAL A 355 3.72 -15.92 11.87
CA VAL A 355 4.24 -16.38 13.16
C VAL A 355 3.29 -15.97 14.29
N ARG A 356 3.27 -16.70 15.39
CA ARG A 356 2.32 -16.44 16.48
C ARG A 356 2.61 -15.13 17.23
N ASP A 357 3.87 -14.90 17.54
CA ASP A 357 4.34 -13.85 18.46
C ASP A 357 5.77 -13.43 18.10
N LEU A 358 6.29 -12.38 18.76
CA LEU A 358 7.65 -11.90 18.56
C LEU A 358 8.73 -12.94 18.90
N ALA A 359 8.46 -13.85 19.84
CA ALA A 359 9.42 -14.88 20.20
C ALA A 359 9.63 -15.86 19.04
N MET A 360 8.54 -16.25 18.36
CA MET A 360 8.60 -17.03 17.13
C MET A 360 9.17 -16.23 15.96
N ALA A 361 8.89 -14.93 15.83
CA ALA A 361 9.48 -14.10 14.77
C ALA A 361 11.02 -14.12 14.84
N ARG A 362 11.59 -14.02 16.04
CA ARG A 362 13.05 -14.05 16.28
C ARG A 362 13.74 -15.38 15.92
N THR A 363 12.98 -16.46 15.74
CA THR A 363 13.55 -17.72 15.23
C THR A 363 13.56 -17.78 13.71
N VAL A 364 12.90 -16.84 13.03
CA VAL A 364 12.69 -16.83 11.58
C VAL A 364 13.45 -15.70 10.90
N VAL A 365 13.47 -14.50 11.50
CA VAL A 365 14.10 -13.28 10.96
C VAL A 365 14.94 -12.56 12.00
N GLU A 366 15.92 -11.82 11.52
CA GLU A 366 16.63 -10.82 12.31
C GLU A 366 15.64 -9.74 12.75
N CYS A 367 15.49 -9.59 14.06
CA CYS A 367 14.44 -8.76 14.65
C CYS A 367 15.02 -7.92 15.78
N ASP A 368 15.56 -6.76 15.40
CA ASP A 368 15.98 -5.72 16.31
C ASP A 368 14.77 -4.93 16.88
N ALA A 369 15.03 -3.85 17.61
CA ALA A 369 13.97 -3.04 18.21
C ALA A 369 13.08 -2.34 17.16
N ALA A 370 13.66 -1.90 16.04
CA ALA A 370 12.92 -1.22 14.99
C ALA A 370 12.01 -2.20 14.23
N ALA A 371 12.54 -3.37 13.86
CA ALA A 371 11.79 -4.46 13.26
C ALA A 371 10.66 -4.95 14.19
N ALA A 372 10.95 -5.12 15.49
CA ALA A 372 9.94 -5.50 16.47
C ALA A 372 8.81 -4.46 16.60
N ALA A 373 9.13 -3.17 16.54
CA ALA A 373 8.14 -2.10 16.59
C ALA A 373 7.18 -2.15 15.39
N VAL A 374 7.69 -2.37 14.17
CA VAL A 374 6.85 -2.48 12.96
C VAL A 374 6.03 -3.78 12.96
N LEU A 375 6.65 -4.91 13.34
CA LEU A 375 5.94 -6.19 13.50
C LEU A 375 4.82 -6.13 14.55
N MET A 376 4.97 -5.24 15.55
CA MET A 376 4.00 -5.00 16.61
C MET A 376 3.21 -3.70 16.43
N ASP A 377 3.23 -3.10 15.25
CA ASP A 377 2.30 -2.02 14.87
C ASP A 377 0.85 -2.57 14.94
N PRO A 378 -0.15 -1.81 15.43
CA PRO A 378 -1.55 -2.23 15.44
C PRO A 378 -2.08 -2.72 14.09
N ALA A 379 -1.53 -2.24 12.97
CA ALA A 379 -1.81 -2.73 11.62
C ALA A 379 -1.23 -4.11 11.32
N ARG A 380 -0.23 -4.60 12.06
CA ARG A 380 0.46 -5.88 11.86
C ARG A 380 0.74 -6.18 10.37
N PRO A 381 1.51 -5.34 9.67
CA PRO A 381 1.86 -5.60 8.28
C PRO A 381 2.73 -6.85 8.15
N ILE A 382 2.85 -7.37 6.93
CA ILE A 382 3.95 -8.26 6.57
C ILE A 382 5.21 -7.40 6.50
N VAL A 383 6.22 -7.72 7.30
CA VAL A 383 7.50 -6.99 7.34
C VAL A 383 8.57 -7.82 6.65
N VAL A 384 9.22 -7.25 5.62
CA VAL A 384 10.33 -7.88 4.91
C VAL A 384 11.62 -7.66 5.70
N LEU A 385 12.22 -8.75 6.19
CA LEU A 385 13.39 -8.73 7.08
C LEU A 385 14.40 -9.82 6.68
N PRO A 386 15.70 -9.65 7.00
CA PRO A 386 16.72 -10.68 6.82
C PRO A 386 16.35 -11.97 7.55
N ARG A 387 16.51 -13.11 6.90
CA ARG A 387 16.30 -14.43 7.47
C ARG A 387 17.47 -14.82 8.38
N VAL A 388 17.21 -15.42 9.54
CA VAL A 388 18.30 -15.96 10.37
C VAL A 388 18.90 -17.26 9.78
N PRO A 389 20.21 -17.50 9.93
CA PRO A 389 20.82 -18.78 9.56
C PRO A 389 20.16 -19.91 10.35
N GLN A 390 19.57 -20.91 9.67
CA GLN A 390 18.77 -22.01 10.25
C GLN A 390 17.33 -21.69 10.68
N ALA A 391 16.74 -20.61 10.16
CA ALA A 391 15.30 -20.38 10.34
C ALA A 391 14.48 -21.64 9.94
N PRO A 392 13.45 -22.03 10.72
CA PRO A 392 12.56 -23.16 10.44
C PRO A 392 11.57 -22.83 9.31
N VAL A 393 12.12 -22.45 8.17
CA VAL A 393 11.47 -22.02 6.94
C VAL A 393 12.32 -22.55 5.79
N CYS A 394 11.73 -23.26 4.84
CA CYS A 394 12.48 -23.82 3.72
C CYS A 394 12.86 -22.71 2.71
N GLU A 395 13.92 -22.93 1.95
CA GLU A 395 14.41 -21.94 0.96
C GLU A 395 13.37 -21.61 -0.10
N GLN A 396 12.45 -22.55 -0.39
CA GLN A 396 11.38 -22.34 -1.34
C GLN A 396 10.37 -21.29 -0.89
N VAL A 397 10.39 -20.79 0.35
CA VAL A 397 9.52 -19.66 0.74
C VAL A 397 9.93 -18.36 0.03
N ALA A 398 11.23 -18.12 -0.16
CA ALA A 398 11.77 -17.00 -0.91
C ALA A 398 13.03 -17.43 -1.70
N PRO A 399 12.86 -18.14 -2.84
CA PRO A 399 13.98 -18.68 -3.60
C PRO A 399 14.99 -17.60 -3.99
N GLY A 400 16.27 -17.82 -3.67
CA GLY A 400 17.37 -16.92 -4.02
C GLY A 400 17.41 -15.58 -3.27
N LEU A 401 16.50 -15.33 -2.33
CA LEU A 401 16.48 -14.13 -1.51
C LEU A 401 16.91 -14.43 -0.08
N GLU A 402 17.57 -13.46 0.54
CA GLU A 402 18.03 -13.54 1.92
C GLU A 402 17.03 -12.92 2.92
N GLU A 403 15.99 -12.29 2.40
CA GLU A 403 14.92 -11.67 3.17
C GLU A 403 13.60 -12.41 2.96
N ILE A 404 12.79 -12.47 4.02
CA ILE A 404 11.46 -13.07 4.00
C ILE A 404 10.45 -12.11 4.63
N GLY A 405 9.23 -12.12 4.08
CA GLY A 405 8.12 -11.36 4.66
C GLY A 405 7.51 -12.11 5.84
N VAL A 406 7.52 -11.52 7.03
CA VAL A 406 6.94 -12.11 8.25
C VAL A 406 5.79 -11.26 8.77
N VAL A 407 4.68 -11.88 9.15
CA VAL A 407 3.55 -11.22 9.82
C VAL A 407 3.28 -11.90 11.16
N VAL A 408 3.10 -11.11 12.22
CA VAL A 408 2.66 -11.63 13.53
C VAL A 408 1.14 -11.84 13.52
N ALA A 409 0.68 -12.94 14.09
CA ALA A 409 -0.74 -13.29 14.18
C ALA A 409 -1.59 -12.12 14.69
N TYR A 410 -2.38 -11.54 13.80
CA TYR A 410 -3.08 -10.27 14.05
C TYR A 410 -4.54 -10.44 14.47
N ASN A 411 -5.07 -11.65 14.40
CA ASN A 411 -6.45 -11.96 14.78
C ASN A 411 -6.49 -13.18 15.73
N PRO A 412 -7.58 -13.36 16.52
CA PRO A 412 -7.61 -14.42 17.52
C PRO A 412 -7.60 -15.83 16.92
N LEU A 413 -8.21 -16.03 15.74
CA LEU A 413 -8.11 -17.30 15.01
C LEU A 413 -6.65 -17.66 14.73
N TYR A 414 -5.84 -16.71 14.27
CA TYR A 414 -4.42 -16.94 13.98
C TYR A 414 -3.62 -17.19 15.25
N GLN A 415 -3.92 -16.48 16.34
CA GLN A 415 -3.31 -16.74 17.65
C GLN A 415 -3.57 -18.17 18.14
N LEU A 416 -4.75 -18.73 17.83
CA LEU A 416 -5.12 -20.10 18.17
C LEU A 416 -4.66 -21.14 17.14
N LEU A 417 -4.48 -20.77 15.87
CA LEU A 417 -4.13 -21.68 14.79
C LEU A 417 -2.61 -21.86 14.67
N VAL A 418 -1.85 -20.77 14.70
CA VAL A 418 -0.41 -20.75 14.42
C VAL A 418 0.38 -21.30 15.61
N ASP A 419 0.86 -22.53 15.49
CA ASP A 419 1.74 -23.19 16.47
C ASP A 419 3.20 -23.35 15.99
N ARG A 420 3.43 -23.09 14.70
CA ARG A 420 4.72 -23.11 13.99
C ARG A 420 4.70 -22.02 12.90
N PRO A 421 5.83 -21.66 12.28
CA PRO A 421 5.83 -20.78 11.12
C PRO A 421 5.05 -21.41 9.97
N LEU A 422 4.06 -20.70 9.44
CA LEU A 422 3.26 -21.15 8.31
C LEU A 422 3.42 -20.17 7.17
N VAL A 423 3.55 -20.65 5.94
CA VAL A 423 3.31 -19.81 4.77
C VAL A 423 1.91 -19.22 4.91
N CYS A 424 1.75 -17.93 4.62
CA CYS A 424 0.49 -17.21 4.60
C CYS A 424 0.45 -16.35 3.34
N THR A 425 -0.18 -16.87 2.29
CA THR A 425 -0.40 -16.13 1.04
C THR A 425 -1.88 -15.89 0.81
N SER A 426 -2.22 -14.85 0.05
CA SER A 426 -3.60 -14.53 -0.31
C SER A 426 -4.33 -15.73 -0.94
N GLY A 427 -5.60 -15.92 -0.60
CA GLY A 427 -6.46 -16.99 -1.11
C GLY A 427 -7.06 -16.61 -2.44
N ASN A 428 -6.28 -16.75 -3.52
CA ASN A 428 -6.68 -16.48 -4.90
C ASN A 428 -5.74 -17.18 -5.88
N ASP A 429 -6.19 -17.30 -7.11
CA ASP A 429 -5.34 -17.65 -8.26
C ASP A 429 -4.37 -16.51 -8.57
N SER A 430 -3.21 -16.84 -9.11
CA SER A 430 -2.20 -15.82 -9.44
C SER A 430 -2.79 -14.75 -10.39
N GLY A 431 -2.65 -13.47 -10.01
CA GLY A 431 -3.21 -12.33 -10.75
C GLY A 431 -4.70 -12.05 -10.53
N GLN A 432 -5.42 -12.88 -9.77
CA GLN A 432 -6.83 -12.65 -9.43
C GLN A 432 -6.98 -11.93 -8.07
N PRO A 433 -8.09 -11.19 -7.84
CA PRO A 433 -8.37 -10.57 -6.55
C PRO A 433 -8.58 -11.58 -5.41
N LEU A 434 -8.46 -11.09 -4.18
CA LEU A 434 -8.65 -11.86 -2.95
C LEU A 434 -10.09 -12.43 -2.84
N CYS A 435 -10.22 -13.75 -2.67
CA CYS A 435 -11.48 -14.35 -2.25
C CYS A 435 -11.84 -13.87 -0.84
N HIS A 436 -13.10 -13.48 -0.61
CA HIS A 436 -13.56 -13.05 0.72
C HIS A 436 -14.89 -13.69 1.15
N THR A 437 -15.67 -14.24 0.22
CA THR A 437 -16.86 -15.06 0.54
C THR A 437 -16.51 -16.55 0.62
N ASN A 438 -17.32 -17.32 1.35
CA ASN A 438 -17.11 -18.77 1.47
C ASN A 438 -17.34 -19.46 0.13
N GLU A 439 -18.28 -18.95 -0.66
CA GLU A 439 -18.67 -19.45 -1.99
C GLU A 439 -17.54 -19.22 -3.01
N GLN A 440 -16.92 -18.04 -3.01
CA GLN A 440 -15.73 -17.76 -3.80
C GLN A 440 -14.59 -18.70 -3.43
N ALA A 441 -14.30 -18.85 -2.13
CA ALA A 441 -13.22 -19.73 -1.69
C ALA A 441 -13.44 -21.19 -2.14
N ARG A 442 -14.66 -21.72 -2.00
CA ARG A 442 -14.98 -23.08 -2.45
C ARG A 442 -14.81 -23.25 -3.96
N SER A 443 -15.35 -22.32 -4.75
CA SER A 443 -15.32 -22.42 -6.22
C SER A 443 -13.92 -22.22 -6.80
N GLN A 444 -13.15 -21.27 -6.25
CA GLN A 444 -11.87 -20.88 -6.82
C GLN A 444 -10.69 -21.62 -6.20
N LEU A 445 -10.71 -21.93 -4.89
CA LEU A 445 -9.52 -22.46 -4.20
C LEU A 445 -9.51 -23.99 -4.05
N SER A 446 -10.57 -24.72 -4.43
CA SER A 446 -10.64 -26.18 -4.26
C SER A 446 -9.60 -26.98 -5.06
N HIS A 447 -9.01 -26.38 -6.10
CA HIS A 447 -7.91 -26.98 -6.84
C HIS A 447 -6.53 -26.73 -6.20
N ILE A 448 -6.45 -25.80 -5.24
CA ILE A 448 -5.23 -25.46 -4.50
C ILE A 448 -5.25 -26.07 -3.10
N ALA A 449 -6.31 -25.84 -2.34
CA ALA A 449 -6.45 -26.24 -0.94
C ALA A 449 -6.85 -27.72 -0.79
N ASP A 450 -6.31 -28.35 0.25
CA ASP A 450 -6.66 -29.69 0.71
C ASP A 450 -7.72 -29.65 1.84
N GLY A 451 -8.06 -28.46 2.34
CA GLY A 451 -9.08 -28.24 3.37
C GLY A 451 -9.42 -26.77 3.57
N PHE A 452 -10.60 -26.50 4.12
CA PHE A 452 -11.12 -25.16 4.37
C PHE A 452 -11.47 -24.97 5.85
N LEU A 453 -10.90 -23.93 6.46
CA LEU A 453 -11.28 -23.42 7.77
C LEU A 453 -12.13 -22.17 7.59
N LEU A 454 -13.44 -22.32 7.78
CA LEU A 454 -14.45 -21.32 7.45
C LEU A 454 -15.08 -20.70 8.70
N HIS A 455 -15.72 -19.54 8.50
CA HIS A 455 -16.62 -18.94 9.49
C HIS A 455 -17.78 -18.17 8.86
N ASP A 456 -18.80 -17.94 9.68
CA ASP A 456 -20.10 -17.37 9.28
C ASP A 456 -20.18 -15.86 9.42
N ARG A 457 -19.15 -15.18 9.99
CA ARG A 457 -19.05 -13.72 9.89
C ARG A 457 -18.74 -13.30 8.43
N PRO A 458 -19.61 -12.51 7.77
CA PRO A 458 -19.30 -11.94 6.45
C PRO A 458 -18.15 -10.94 6.50
N ILE A 459 -17.51 -10.73 5.35
CA ILE A 459 -16.51 -9.69 5.11
C ILE A 459 -17.15 -8.72 4.12
N ALA A 460 -17.45 -7.50 4.55
CA ALA A 460 -18.13 -6.49 3.71
C ALA A 460 -17.16 -5.86 2.71
N THR A 461 -15.96 -5.55 3.18
CA THR A 461 -14.91 -4.94 2.36
C THR A 461 -13.67 -5.83 2.36
N PRO A 462 -13.32 -6.43 1.21
CA PRO A 462 -12.09 -7.21 1.11
C PRO A 462 -10.86 -6.31 1.28
N VAL A 463 -9.86 -6.82 1.98
CA VAL A 463 -8.63 -6.08 2.23
C VAL A 463 -7.45 -7.04 2.38
N GLU A 464 -6.45 -6.89 1.51
CA GLU A 464 -5.22 -7.67 1.57
C GLU A 464 -4.30 -7.24 2.72
N ASP A 465 -3.38 -8.10 3.14
CA ASP A 465 -2.32 -7.73 4.08
C ASP A 465 -1.40 -6.65 3.50
N SER A 466 -1.18 -5.57 4.27
CA SER A 466 -0.15 -4.58 3.96
C SER A 466 1.24 -5.21 4.00
N VAL A 467 2.16 -4.70 3.18
CA VAL A 467 3.57 -5.14 3.15
C VAL A 467 4.46 -3.92 3.33
N GLU A 468 5.41 -4.03 4.24
CA GLU A 468 6.31 -2.95 4.62
C GLU A 468 7.74 -3.48 4.76
N ARG A 469 8.71 -2.62 4.48
CA ARG A 469 10.03 -2.68 5.10
C ARG A 469 10.04 -1.66 6.24
N PRO A 470 10.94 -1.76 7.24
CA PRO A 470 11.08 -0.71 8.24
C PRO A 470 11.20 0.67 7.58
N ALA A 471 10.27 1.57 7.91
CA ALA A 471 10.15 2.93 7.34
C ALA A 471 9.90 3.02 5.81
N LEU A 472 9.41 1.96 5.15
CA LEU A 472 9.05 2.01 3.73
C LEU A 472 7.84 1.12 3.41
N PRO A 473 6.67 1.70 3.06
CA PRO A 473 5.54 0.93 2.59
C PRO A 473 5.82 0.34 1.19
N ILE A 474 5.52 -0.95 1.01
CA ILE A 474 5.55 -1.63 -0.31
C ILE A 474 4.12 -1.83 -0.82
N ARG A 475 3.18 -2.13 0.08
CA ARG A 475 1.76 -2.30 -0.20
C ARG A 475 0.94 -1.71 0.93
N ARG A 476 0.08 -0.74 0.61
CA ARG A 476 -0.85 -0.11 1.56
C ARG A 476 -2.22 -0.76 1.43
N SER A 477 -2.65 -1.50 2.45
CA SER A 477 -3.95 -2.18 2.47
C SER A 477 -4.43 -2.38 3.92
N ARG A 478 -4.51 -3.59 4.48
CA ARG A 478 -5.05 -3.84 5.84
C ARG A 478 -4.31 -3.04 6.91
N GLY A 479 -5.08 -2.42 7.81
CA GLY A 479 -4.55 -1.58 8.89
C GLY A 479 -4.06 -0.21 8.45
N ARG A 480 -4.13 0.09 7.14
CA ARG A 480 -3.80 1.41 6.57
C ARG A 480 -5.00 1.98 5.80
N ALA A 481 -5.60 1.25 4.89
CA ALA A 481 -6.87 1.62 4.26
C ALA A 481 -8.03 1.48 5.29
N PRO A 482 -9.00 2.42 5.34
CA PRO A 482 -9.22 3.56 4.44
C PRO A 482 -8.65 4.88 4.99
N LEU A 483 -7.64 4.84 5.86
CA LEU A 483 -7.12 6.06 6.50
C LEU A 483 -6.62 7.01 5.40
N PRO A 484 -7.10 8.27 5.38
CA PRO A 484 -6.75 9.19 4.32
C PRO A 484 -5.34 9.77 4.49
N VAL A 485 -4.81 10.31 3.40
CA VAL A 485 -3.69 11.24 3.39
C VAL A 485 -4.25 12.66 3.42
N PRO A 486 -3.97 13.49 4.44
CA PRO A 486 -4.36 14.89 4.43
C PRO A 486 -3.64 15.63 3.30
N LEU A 487 -4.38 16.42 2.53
CA LEU A 487 -3.81 17.25 1.47
C LEU A 487 -3.39 18.63 2.01
N PRO A 488 -2.30 19.23 1.50
CA PRO A 488 -1.90 20.59 1.89
C PRO A 488 -3.04 21.60 1.69
N GLY A 489 -3.14 22.60 2.58
CA GLY A 489 -4.23 23.59 2.60
C GLY A 489 -4.44 24.32 1.27
N GLU A 490 -3.37 24.55 0.51
CA GLU A 490 -3.40 25.17 -0.82
C GLU A 490 -4.23 24.40 -1.88
N PHE A 491 -4.53 23.11 -1.67
CA PHE A 491 -5.36 22.31 -2.58
C PHE A 491 -6.87 22.45 -2.34
N TRP A 492 -7.27 22.98 -1.19
CA TRP A 492 -8.69 23.07 -0.81
C TRP A 492 -9.07 24.40 -0.13
N ALA A 493 -8.10 25.29 0.09
CA ALA A 493 -8.24 26.66 0.60
C ALA A 493 -7.17 27.58 -0.03
N PRO A 494 -7.32 27.98 -1.31
CA PRO A 494 -6.31 28.74 -2.05
C PRO A 494 -5.97 30.12 -1.43
N ASP A 495 -6.88 30.72 -0.65
CA ASP A 495 -6.68 32.03 -0.01
C ASP A 495 -6.06 31.98 1.41
N ALA A 496 -5.72 30.79 1.92
CA ALA A 496 -5.13 30.63 3.25
C ALA A 496 -3.62 30.97 3.29
N LEU A 497 -3.26 32.21 2.92
CA LEU A 497 -1.96 32.80 3.25
C LEU A 497 -1.88 33.16 4.75
N PRO A 498 -0.67 33.32 5.33
CA PRO A 498 -0.50 33.55 6.77
C PRO A 498 -1.23 34.81 7.24
N LEU A 499 -2.22 34.62 8.11
CA LEU A 499 -3.08 35.61 8.76
C LEU A 499 -2.35 36.92 9.12
N ALA A 500 -2.61 37.97 8.34
CA ALA A 500 -2.76 39.32 8.86
C ALA A 500 -4.27 39.61 8.96
N VAL A 501 -4.65 40.31 10.02
CA VAL A 501 -6.01 40.49 10.54
C VAL A 501 -6.94 41.21 9.52
N GLN A 502 -8.20 40.73 9.42
CA GLN A 502 -9.32 41.11 8.51
C GLN A 502 -9.27 40.28 7.20
N GLU A 503 -10.22 39.43 6.80
CA GLU A 503 -11.69 39.45 6.92
C GLU A 503 -12.33 38.08 7.26
N ALA A 504 -13.33 38.07 8.16
CA ALA A 504 -14.12 36.89 8.50
C ALA A 504 -15.29 36.62 7.51
N GLN A 505 -15.55 37.53 6.57
CA GLN A 505 -16.55 37.33 5.51
C GLN A 505 -15.92 36.74 4.24
N GLU A 506 -14.70 37.15 3.87
CA GLU A 506 -13.98 36.56 2.73
C GLU A 506 -13.55 35.12 3.00
N ALA A 507 -13.19 34.77 4.25
CA ALA A 507 -12.94 33.39 4.67
C ALA A 507 -14.20 32.50 4.61
N GLN A 508 -15.39 33.11 4.68
CA GLN A 508 -16.68 32.42 4.63
C GLN A 508 -17.13 32.21 3.17
N GLU A 509 -16.89 33.19 2.29
CA GLU A 509 -17.09 33.05 0.83
C GLU A 509 -16.06 32.12 0.17
N ALA A 510 -14.80 32.09 0.64
CA ALA A 510 -13.80 31.10 0.23
C ALA A 510 -14.10 29.67 0.76
N GLN A 511 -14.82 29.56 1.88
CA GLN A 511 -15.37 28.29 2.38
C GLN A 511 -16.57 27.79 1.58
N GLU A 512 -17.20 28.65 0.78
CA GLU A 512 -18.35 28.33 -0.08
C GLU A 512 -17.93 27.83 -1.49
N ALA A 513 -16.65 27.92 -1.85
CA ALA A 513 -16.13 27.21 -3.01
C ALA A 513 -16.18 25.69 -2.74
N GLN A 514 -17.15 25.02 -3.37
CA GLN A 514 -17.34 23.58 -3.22
C GLN A 514 -16.05 22.84 -3.61
N GLU A 515 -15.40 22.19 -2.64
CA GLU A 515 -14.19 21.41 -2.86
C GLU A 515 -14.45 20.31 -3.90
N ALA A 516 -13.60 20.22 -4.92
CA ALA A 516 -13.77 19.27 -6.01
C ALA A 516 -13.59 17.82 -5.53
N VAL A 517 -14.55 16.97 -5.86
CA VAL A 517 -14.48 15.52 -5.67
C VAL A 517 -13.72 14.90 -6.84
N VAL A 518 -12.55 14.33 -6.56
CA VAL A 518 -11.68 13.74 -7.60
C VAL A 518 -11.59 12.24 -7.41
N VAL A 519 -11.77 11.47 -8.49
CA VAL A 519 -11.49 10.03 -8.49
C VAL A 519 -10.34 9.72 -9.45
N ALA A 520 -9.20 9.30 -8.91
CA ALA A 520 -8.05 8.84 -9.68
C ALA A 520 -8.01 7.31 -9.73
N VAL A 521 -7.89 6.75 -10.94
CA VAL A 521 -8.04 5.31 -11.16
C VAL A 521 -6.78 4.47 -10.91
N GLY A 522 -5.61 5.11 -10.78
CA GLY A 522 -4.32 4.45 -10.55
C GLY A 522 -3.65 3.93 -11.82
N GLY A 523 -2.67 3.04 -11.64
CA GLY A 523 -1.91 2.38 -12.72
C GLY A 523 -2.48 1.01 -13.10
N GLU A 524 -1.84 0.30 -14.04
CA GLU A 524 -2.27 -1.05 -14.44
C GLU A 524 -1.89 -2.12 -13.41
N LEU A 525 -0.68 -2.00 -12.87
CA LEU A 525 -0.10 -2.97 -11.95
C LEU A 525 -0.26 -2.49 -10.51
N LYS A 526 -0.39 -3.44 -9.58
CA LYS A 526 -0.46 -3.16 -8.14
C LYS A 526 -1.48 -2.08 -7.75
N ASN A 527 -2.58 -1.99 -8.48
CA ASN A 527 -3.49 -0.87 -8.52
C ASN A 527 -4.10 -0.54 -7.13
N THR A 528 -4.22 0.77 -6.91
CA THR A 528 -5.12 1.41 -5.93
C THR A 528 -5.83 2.56 -6.63
N ALA A 529 -7.07 2.84 -6.26
CA ALA A 529 -7.74 4.09 -6.62
C ALA A 529 -7.63 5.11 -5.49
N CYS A 530 -7.86 6.38 -5.79
CA CYS A 530 -7.88 7.46 -4.83
C CYS A 530 -9.11 8.34 -5.01
N LEU A 531 -9.87 8.57 -3.95
CA LEU A 531 -10.93 9.56 -3.87
C LEU A 531 -10.42 10.78 -3.09
N VAL A 532 -10.60 11.99 -3.62
CA VAL A 532 -10.41 13.22 -2.86
C VAL A 532 -11.76 13.80 -2.46
N ASP A 533 -11.92 14.08 -1.17
CA ASP A 533 -13.09 14.72 -0.57
C ASP A 533 -12.68 15.43 0.74
N GLY A 534 -13.11 16.67 0.95
CA GLY A 534 -12.96 17.37 2.23
C GLY A 534 -11.52 17.61 2.68
N GLY A 535 -10.60 17.91 1.76
CA GLY A 535 -9.16 18.08 2.03
C GLY A 535 -8.39 16.77 2.30
N TYR A 536 -9.00 15.61 2.04
CA TYR A 536 -8.40 14.30 2.25
C TYR A 536 -8.35 13.47 0.97
N ALA A 537 -7.27 12.71 0.80
CA ALA A 537 -7.12 11.69 -0.23
C ALA A 537 -7.28 10.28 0.36
N PHE A 538 -8.38 9.61 0.02
CA PHE A 538 -8.74 8.26 0.44
C PHE A 538 -8.27 7.24 -0.59
N ILE A 539 -7.19 6.53 -0.26
CA ILE A 539 -6.63 5.48 -1.09
C ILE A 539 -7.33 4.16 -0.76
N THR A 540 -7.81 3.44 -1.78
CA THR A 540 -8.49 2.15 -1.59
C THR A 540 -7.54 1.09 -1.02
N SER A 541 -8.11 -0.03 -0.59
CA SER A 541 -7.35 -1.27 -0.44
C SER A 541 -6.64 -1.61 -1.76
N HIS A 542 -5.51 -2.33 -1.68
CA HIS A 542 -4.83 -2.86 -2.86
C HIS A 542 -5.75 -3.84 -3.62
N VAL A 543 -5.97 -3.57 -4.91
CA VAL A 543 -6.79 -4.41 -5.79
C VAL A 543 -5.92 -5.47 -6.48
N GLY A 544 -4.72 -5.08 -6.93
CA GLY A 544 -3.79 -5.93 -7.66
C GLY A 544 -3.65 -5.51 -9.12
N ASP A 545 -3.34 -6.46 -10.00
CA ASP A 545 -3.12 -6.20 -11.43
C ASP A 545 -4.45 -6.22 -12.19
N MET A 546 -4.63 -5.27 -13.11
CA MET A 546 -5.94 -4.95 -13.72
C MET A 546 -6.26 -5.71 -15.01
N GLU A 547 -5.59 -6.84 -15.27
CA GLU A 547 -5.74 -7.58 -16.53
C GLU A 547 -7.06 -8.38 -16.63
N SER A 548 -7.75 -8.62 -15.52
CA SER A 548 -8.92 -9.53 -15.47
C SER A 548 -10.23 -8.82 -15.16
N LEU A 549 -11.35 -9.37 -15.66
CA LEU A 549 -12.69 -8.87 -15.34
C LEU A 549 -12.97 -8.91 -13.82
N ALA A 550 -12.51 -9.95 -13.13
CA ALA A 550 -12.65 -10.04 -11.68
C ALA A 550 -11.93 -8.89 -10.96
N ALA A 551 -10.74 -8.49 -11.44
CA ALA A 551 -10.03 -7.31 -10.93
C ALA A 551 -10.82 -6.03 -11.16
N HIS A 552 -11.50 -5.90 -12.30
CA HIS A 552 -12.36 -4.73 -12.58
C HIS A 552 -13.55 -4.67 -11.62
N THR A 553 -14.26 -5.78 -11.41
CA THR A 553 -15.37 -5.84 -10.44
C THR A 553 -14.89 -5.54 -9.02
N ALA A 554 -13.72 -6.06 -8.62
CA ALA A 554 -13.15 -5.78 -7.31
C ALA A 554 -12.77 -4.30 -7.14
N TRP A 555 -12.26 -3.68 -8.20
CA TRP A 555 -11.94 -2.25 -8.25
C TRP A 555 -13.20 -1.40 -8.11
N GLU A 556 -14.26 -1.68 -8.88
CA GLU A 556 -15.53 -0.95 -8.82
C GLU A 556 -16.12 -1.00 -7.41
N HIS A 557 -16.17 -2.20 -6.82
CA HIS A 557 -16.64 -2.37 -5.44
C HIS A 557 -15.79 -1.59 -4.43
N ALA A 558 -14.47 -1.52 -4.62
CA ALA A 558 -13.58 -0.77 -3.73
C ALA A 558 -13.86 0.75 -3.81
N VAL A 559 -14.03 1.30 -5.01
CA VAL A 559 -14.33 2.74 -5.19
C VAL A 559 -15.73 3.10 -4.71
N ASP A 560 -16.73 2.29 -5.07
CA ASP A 560 -18.11 2.48 -4.57
C ASP A 560 -18.17 2.46 -3.05
N THR A 561 -17.39 1.58 -2.41
CA THR A 561 -17.33 1.51 -0.95
C THR A 561 -16.73 2.77 -0.35
N VAL A 562 -15.66 3.31 -0.95
CA VAL A 562 -15.06 4.58 -0.48
C VAL A 562 -16.01 5.76 -0.72
N LEU A 563 -16.64 5.88 -1.89
CA LEU A 563 -17.65 6.91 -2.19
C LEU A 563 -18.81 6.87 -1.18
N ARG A 564 -19.43 5.69 -0.98
CA ARG A 564 -20.52 5.51 0.00
C ARG A 564 -20.09 5.83 1.42
N SER A 565 -18.84 5.53 1.78
CA SER A 565 -18.31 5.89 3.11
C SER A 565 -18.28 7.40 3.34
N ARG A 566 -18.14 8.18 2.25
CA ARG A 566 -18.20 9.65 2.22
C ARG A 566 -19.60 10.19 1.96
N GLY A 567 -20.59 9.33 1.75
CA GLY A 567 -21.96 9.73 1.43
C GLY A 567 -22.12 10.26 0.01
N LEU A 568 -21.20 9.88 -0.88
CA LEU A 568 -21.14 10.32 -2.27
C LEU A 568 -21.58 9.19 -3.20
N GLY A 569 -22.16 9.59 -4.33
CA GLY A 569 -22.35 8.76 -5.52
C GLY A 569 -21.39 9.15 -6.65
N TRP A 570 -21.51 8.47 -7.79
CA TRP A 570 -20.73 8.82 -8.98
C TRP A 570 -21.15 10.16 -9.57
N GLU A 571 -22.40 10.57 -9.36
CA GLU A 571 -22.97 11.86 -9.72
C GLU A 571 -22.32 13.04 -8.99
N ASP A 572 -21.66 12.79 -7.86
CA ASP A 572 -20.97 13.81 -7.08
C ASP A 572 -19.53 14.05 -7.52
N VAL A 573 -18.98 13.21 -8.41
CA VAL A 573 -17.58 13.25 -8.85
C VAL A 573 -17.39 14.33 -9.91
N ASP A 574 -16.50 15.29 -9.63
CA ASP A 574 -16.24 16.45 -10.48
C ASP A 574 -15.17 16.18 -11.56
N VAL A 575 -14.31 15.18 -11.35
CA VAL A 575 -13.31 14.74 -12.34
C VAL A 575 -12.78 13.34 -12.06
N LEU A 576 -12.60 12.62 -13.16
CA LEU A 576 -11.88 11.36 -13.23
C LEU A 576 -10.45 11.62 -13.71
N VAL A 577 -9.49 10.93 -13.12
CA VAL A 577 -8.08 11.01 -13.51
C VAL A 577 -7.55 9.64 -13.85
N ALA A 578 -6.89 9.51 -15.00
CA ALA A 578 -6.23 8.28 -15.44
C ALA A 578 -4.78 8.51 -15.82
N ASP A 579 -4.04 7.39 -15.93
CA ASP A 579 -2.71 7.41 -16.53
C ASP A 579 -2.78 7.85 -18.00
N ALA A 580 -1.74 8.52 -18.47
CA ALA A 580 -1.61 8.91 -19.87
C ALA A 580 -1.52 7.72 -20.82
N HIS A 581 -1.16 6.52 -20.33
CA HIS A 581 -1.05 5.32 -21.16
C HIS A 581 -2.38 5.00 -21.87
N PRO A 582 -2.43 5.00 -23.22
CA PRO A 582 -3.68 4.89 -23.96
C PRO A 582 -4.29 3.49 -23.97
N GLN A 583 -3.51 2.45 -23.64
CA GLN A 583 -3.95 1.05 -23.71
C GLN A 583 -4.08 0.34 -22.36
N TYR A 584 -3.99 1.06 -21.23
CA TYR A 584 -4.25 0.45 -19.93
C TYR A 584 -5.73 0.10 -19.78
N ALA A 585 -6.01 -1.00 -19.08
CA ALA A 585 -7.36 -1.39 -18.73
C ALA A 585 -8.00 -0.33 -17.83
N THR A 586 -7.22 0.28 -16.94
CA THR A 586 -7.66 1.40 -16.08
C THR A 586 -8.01 2.65 -16.88
N THR A 587 -7.26 2.97 -17.93
CA THR A 587 -7.58 4.09 -18.85
C THR A 587 -8.88 3.83 -19.60
N ALA A 588 -9.02 2.64 -20.20
CA ALA A 588 -10.24 2.25 -20.89
C ALA A 588 -11.45 2.22 -19.94
N PHE A 589 -11.22 1.90 -18.67
CA PHE A 589 -12.23 1.94 -17.62
C PHE A 589 -12.65 3.39 -17.29
N ALA A 590 -11.69 4.30 -17.12
CA ALA A 590 -11.97 5.72 -16.88
C ALA A 590 -12.75 6.36 -18.04
N GLU A 591 -12.45 5.99 -19.29
CA GLU A 591 -13.21 6.43 -20.48
C GLU A 591 -14.67 5.95 -20.46
N ARG A 592 -14.92 4.72 -19.98
CA ARG A 592 -16.30 4.20 -19.83
C ARG A 592 -17.06 4.97 -18.76
N LEU A 593 -16.45 5.21 -17.60
CA LEU A 593 -17.08 5.99 -16.52
C LEU A 593 -17.34 7.44 -16.95
N HIS A 594 -16.38 8.06 -17.64
CA HIS A 594 -16.52 9.38 -18.23
C HIS A 594 -17.78 9.45 -19.13
N ALA A 595 -17.94 8.47 -20.03
CA ALA A 595 -19.09 8.42 -20.93
C ALA A 595 -20.40 8.10 -20.18
N GLN A 596 -20.36 7.22 -19.18
CA GLN A 596 -21.53 6.77 -18.42
C GLN A 596 -22.10 7.86 -17.52
N TYR A 597 -21.24 8.59 -16.81
CA TYR A 597 -21.64 9.58 -15.80
C TYR A 597 -21.44 11.03 -16.25
N SER A 598 -20.92 11.25 -17.46
CA SER A 598 -20.59 12.58 -18.00
C SER A 598 -19.57 13.38 -17.15
N ILE A 599 -18.66 12.67 -16.48
CA ILE A 599 -17.63 13.25 -15.60
C ILE A 599 -16.39 13.62 -16.43
N PRO A 600 -15.84 14.85 -16.37
CA PRO A 600 -14.61 15.20 -17.07
C PRO A 600 -13.45 14.22 -16.80
N LEU A 601 -12.72 13.81 -17.85
CA LEU A 601 -11.58 12.90 -17.74
C LEU A 601 -10.27 13.63 -18.02
N GLU A 602 -9.37 13.63 -17.03
CA GLU A 602 -8.01 14.13 -17.15
C GLU A 602 -6.99 13.00 -17.23
N ARG A 603 -5.86 13.28 -17.89
CA ARG A 603 -4.72 12.36 -17.98
C ARG A 603 -3.50 12.96 -17.30
N VAL A 604 -2.82 12.13 -16.52
CA VAL A 604 -1.57 12.48 -15.85
C VAL A 604 -0.48 11.48 -16.26
N GLN A 605 0.69 12.00 -16.57
CA GLN A 605 1.83 11.17 -16.95
C GLN A 605 2.31 10.36 -15.72
N HIS A 606 2.63 9.09 -15.94
CA HIS A 606 2.96 8.11 -14.91
C HIS A 606 4.04 8.56 -13.91
N HIS A 607 5.20 8.99 -14.40
CA HIS A 607 6.34 9.39 -13.57
C HIS A 607 6.12 10.73 -12.87
N HIS A 608 5.36 11.62 -13.49
CA HIS A 608 4.87 12.84 -12.86
C HIS A 608 3.93 12.50 -11.69
N ALA A 609 3.00 11.55 -11.85
CA ALA A 609 2.16 11.09 -10.74
C ALA A 609 3.00 10.47 -9.60
N HIS A 610 4.04 9.70 -9.89
CA HIS A 610 4.97 9.23 -8.84
C HIS A 610 5.66 10.39 -8.10
N ALA A 611 6.15 11.40 -8.82
CA ALA A 611 6.77 12.57 -8.19
C ALA A 611 5.76 13.35 -7.32
N ALA A 612 4.55 13.57 -7.82
CA ALA A 612 3.49 14.27 -7.10
C ALA A 612 3.06 13.50 -5.83
N SER A 613 2.95 12.17 -5.89
CA SER A 613 2.57 11.37 -4.72
C SER A 613 3.59 11.54 -3.59
N LEU A 614 4.90 11.51 -3.89
CA LEU A 614 5.99 11.72 -2.93
C LEU A 614 5.91 13.10 -2.25
N LEU A 615 5.67 14.15 -3.03
CA LEU A 615 5.65 15.52 -2.53
C LEU A 615 4.45 15.76 -1.59
N VAL A 616 3.28 15.28 -1.99
CA VAL A 616 2.01 15.50 -1.28
C VAL A 616 1.94 14.72 0.02
N GLU A 617 2.48 13.51 0.08
CA GLU A 617 2.55 12.79 1.36
C GLU A 617 3.56 13.41 2.35
N ASN A 618 4.42 14.33 1.89
CA ASN A 618 5.48 14.98 2.68
C ASN A 618 5.23 16.49 2.88
N PRO A 619 4.10 16.93 3.46
CA PRO A 619 3.74 18.37 3.59
C PRO A 619 4.66 19.16 4.56
N ARG A 620 5.51 18.46 5.32
CA ARG A 620 6.55 19.07 6.17
C ARG A 620 7.83 19.39 5.39
N ARG A 621 8.00 18.81 4.20
CA ARG A 621 9.18 18.96 3.35
C ARG A 621 8.87 19.83 2.14
N TRP A 622 7.67 19.70 1.58
CA TRP A 622 7.26 20.41 0.39
C TRP A 622 5.91 21.10 0.60
N ARG A 623 5.74 22.24 -0.07
CA ARG A 623 4.50 23.02 -0.25
C ARG A 623 4.55 23.67 -1.62
N ALA A 624 3.41 24.05 -2.18
CA ALA A 624 3.34 24.75 -3.45
C ALA A 624 4.23 26.01 -3.47
N GLY A 625 4.88 26.25 -4.60
CA GLY A 625 5.84 27.33 -4.78
C GLY A 625 7.27 27.01 -4.33
N VAL A 626 7.50 25.92 -3.58
CA VAL A 626 8.86 25.42 -3.29
C VAL A 626 9.32 24.59 -4.49
N PRO A 627 10.46 24.95 -5.13
CA PRO A 627 11.02 24.14 -6.21
C PRO A 627 11.26 22.70 -5.76
N TRP A 628 11.17 21.75 -6.69
CA TRP A 628 11.43 20.35 -6.40
C TRP A 628 12.12 19.67 -7.58
N VAL A 629 12.88 18.63 -7.28
CA VAL A 629 13.61 17.78 -8.23
C VAL A 629 13.47 16.35 -7.75
N VAL A 630 12.78 15.51 -8.50
CA VAL A 630 12.46 14.14 -8.09
C VAL A 630 12.85 13.14 -9.16
N ALA A 631 13.66 12.14 -8.77
CA ALA A 631 13.95 10.97 -9.60
C ALA A 631 12.78 9.97 -9.51
N ALA A 632 12.10 9.74 -10.64
CA ALA A 632 11.08 8.72 -10.78
C ALA A 632 11.69 7.51 -11.53
N VAL A 633 12.06 6.48 -10.77
CA VAL A 633 12.76 5.30 -11.26
C VAL A 633 11.88 4.05 -11.17
N ASP A 634 11.52 3.49 -12.31
CA ASP A 634 10.55 2.40 -12.41
C ASP A 634 10.91 1.35 -13.48
N GLY A 635 10.09 0.31 -13.59
CA GLY A 635 10.14 -0.69 -14.64
C GLY A 635 9.69 -0.12 -15.99
N THR A 636 8.47 0.39 -16.08
CA THR A 636 7.88 0.86 -17.35
C THR A 636 6.82 1.89 -17.05
N GLY A 637 6.91 3.07 -17.67
CA GLY A 637 5.79 3.99 -17.76
C GLY A 637 5.74 4.67 -19.13
N TYR A 638 4.54 5.12 -19.50
CA TYR A 638 4.32 5.72 -20.81
C TYR A 638 5.08 7.06 -20.94
N GLY A 639 5.99 7.13 -21.91
CA GLY A 639 6.69 8.36 -22.26
C GLY A 639 5.82 9.25 -23.15
N THR A 640 5.94 10.57 -22.97
CA THR A 640 5.22 11.57 -23.78
C THR A 640 5.80 11.75 -25.18
N ASP A 641 6.98 11.18 -25.45
CA ASP A 641 7.73 11.24 -26.70
C ASP A 641 7.68 9.91 -27.48
N GLY A 642 6.88 8.94 -27.04
CA GLY A 642 6.79 7.61 -27.64
C GLY A 642 7.86 6.63 -27.18
N THR A 643 8.70 7.00 -26.20
CA THR A 643 9.62 6.06 -25.52
C THR A 643 8.97 5.41 -24.30
N ILE A 644 9.62 4.39 -23.74
CA ILE A 644 9.28 3.84 -22.43
C ILE A 644 10.16 4.53 -21.38
N PHE A 645 9.53 5.30 -20.51
CA PHE A 645 10.18 5.92 -19.35
C PHE A 645 10.37 4.91 -18.22
N GLY A 646 11.28 5.23 -17.30
CA GLY A 646 11.54 4.48 -16.08
C GLY A 646 12.81 4.90 -15.35
N GLY A 647 13.45 5.99 -15.77
CA GLY A 647 14.67 6.50 -15.18
C GLY A 647 14.75 7.99 -15.39
N GLU A 648 13.71 8.70 -14.97
CA GLU A 648 13.50 10.12 -15.27
C GLU A 648 13.77 10.98 -14.04
N ILE A 649 14.19 12.22 -14.25
CA ILE A 649 14.12 13.26 -13.24
C ILE A 649 13.14 14.32 -13.71
N PHE A 650 12.16 14.60 -12.87
CA PHE A 650 11.22 15.70 -13.04
C PHE A 650 11.56 16.83 -12.09
N ALA A 651 11.31 18.06 -12.52
CA ALA A 651 11.40 19.24 -11.68
C ALA A 651 10.24 20.19 -11.94
N GLY A 652 9.89 20.99 -10.94
CA GLY A 652 8.82 21.99 -11.02
C GLY A 652 8.85 22.92 -9.82
N THR A 653 7.95 23.89 -9.81
CA THR A 653 7.68 24.78 -8.66
C THR A 653 6.28 24.57 -8.10
N THR A 654 5.41 23.95 -8.88
CA THR A 654 4.05 23.52 -8.57
C THR A 654 3.92 22.03 -8.95
N LEU A 655 2.74 21.43 -8.79
CA LEU A 655 2.48 20.10 -9.37
C LEU A 655 1.95 20.18 -10.80
N SER A 656 1.54 21.34 -11.31
CA SER A 656 1.03 21.43 -12.68
C SER A 656 2.17 21.62 -13.70
N ASP A 657 3.25 22.29 -13.29
CA ASP A 657 4.38 22.75 -14.12
C ASP A 657 5.52 21.74 -14.24
N ALA A 658 5.30 20.47 -13.87
CA ALA A 658 6.32 19.43 -13.90
C ALA A 658 6.96 19.27 -15.29
N GLN A 659 8.29 19.37 -15.34
CA GLN A 659 9.09 19.19 -16.54
C GLN A 659 10.05 18.03 -16.37
N ARG A 660 10.18 17.19 -17.40
CA ARG A 660 11.26 16.20 -17.49
C ARG A 660 12.57 16.93 -17.79
N VAL A 661 13.49 16.94 -16.83
CA VAL A 661 14.76 17.69 -16.92
C VAL A 661 15.96 16.80 -17.21
N TRP A 662 15.86 15.51 -16.92
CA TRP A 662 16.91 14.53 -17.21
C TRP A 662 16.31 13.13 -17.36
N HIS A 663 17.02 12.25 -18.05
CA HIS A 663 16.69 10.83 -18.13
C HIS A 663 17.93 9.94 -18.27
N LEU A 664 17.79 8.67 -17.88
CA LEU A 664 18.80 7.65 -18.17
C LEU A 664 19.06 7.55 -19.69
N PRO A 665 20.32 7.35 -20.13
CA PRO A 665 20.64 7.14 -21.52
C PRO A 665 19.78 6.04 -22.16
N LEU A 666 19.25 6.32 -23.36
CA LEU A 666 18.31 5.43 -24.03
C LEU A 666 19.00 4.15 -24.54
N PHE A 667 18.30 3.02 -24.42
CA PHE A 667 18.68 1.75 -25.03
C PHE A 667 17.45 1.05 -25.65
N PRO A 668 17.64 0.17 -26.65
CA PRO A 668 16.53 -0.49 -27.34
C PRO A 668 15.95 -1.62 -26.49
N LEU A 669 14.63 -1.60 -26.29
CA LEU A 669 13.85 -2.69 -25.70
C LEU A 669 13.20 -3.52 -26.82
N VAL A 670 13.68 -4.75 -27.02
CA VAL A 670 13.25 -5.60 -28.15
C VAL A 670 12.21 -6.63 -27.72
N GLY A 671 11.02 -6.55 -28.32
CA GLY A 671 9.92 -7.49 -28.09
C GLY A 671 8.94 -7.09 -26.98
N GLY A 672 8.95 -5.84 -26.52
CA GLY A 672 7.99 -5.30 -25.54
C GLY A 672 7.96 -6.14 -24.25
N ASP A 673 6.77 -6.59 -23.83
CA ASP A 673 6.57 -7.40 -22.62
C ASP A 673 7.39 -8.70 -22.59
N ARG A 674 7.78 -9.23 -23.77
CA ARG A 674 8.68 -10.38 -23.82
C ARG A 674 10.06 -10.05 -23.26
N ALA A 675 10.55 -8.82 -23.43
CA ALA A 675 11.82 -8.39 -22.84
C ALA A 675 11.74 -8.38 -21.31
N VAL A 676 10.59 -8.00 -20.74
CA VAL A 676 10.36 -8.06 -19.30
C VAL A 676 10.44 -9.51 -18.80
N ARG A 677 9.81 -10.48 -19.49
CA ARG A 677 9.90 -11.89 -19.09
C ARG A 677 11.26 -12.54 -19.37
N HIS A 678 12.05 -11.97 -20.27
CA HIS A 678 13.30 -12.54 -20.75
C HIS A 678 14.44 -11.49 -20.76
N PRO A 679 15.09 -11.26 -19.61
CA PRO A 679 16.10 -10.21 -19.44
C PRO A 679 17.28 -10.24 -20.42
N TRP A 680 17.59 -11.40 -21.02
CA TRP A 680 18.62 -11.50 -22.06
C TRP A 680 18.34 -10.60 -23.28
N ARG A 681 17.06 -10.34 -23.60
CA ARG A 681 16.65 -9.40 -24.66
C ARG A 681 17.03 -7.97 -24.31
N ILE A 682 16.93 -7.62 -23.03
CA ILE A 682 17.32 -6.32 -22.52
C ILE A 682 18.84 -6.17 -22.58
N LEU A 683 19.57 -7.20 -22.15
CA LEU A 683 21.03 -7.22 -22.24
C LEU A 683 21.53 -7.08 -23.69
N ALA A 684 20.88 -7.74 -24.65
CA ALA A 684 21.20 -7.57 -26.07
C ALA A 684 20.97 -6.13 -26.55
N GLY A 685 19.92 -5.48 -26.05
CA GLY A 685 19.68 -4.07 -26.31
C GLY A 685 20.75 -3.16 -25.70
N MET A 686 21.13 -3.42 -24.45
CA MET A 686 22.23 -2.71 -23.78
C MET A 686 23.57 -2.89 -24.50
N ASP A 687 23.89 -4.08 -24.99
CA ASP A 687 25.09 -4.34 -25.80
C ASP A 687 25.07 -3.49 -27.08
N ALA A 688 23.92 -3.42 -27.76
CA ALA A 688 23.75 -2.60 -28.95
C ALA A 688 23.83 -1.09 -28.69
N ALA A 689 23.40 -0.62 -27.51
CA ALA A 689 23.41 0.80 -27.14
C ALA A 689 24.78 1.26 -26.60
N PHE A 690 25.41 0.45 -25.76
CA PHE A 690 26.58 0.85 -24.98
C PHE A 690 27.90 0.20 -25.44
N GLY A 691 27.84 -0.69 -26.43
CA GLY A 691 29.01 -1.33 -27.03
C GLY A 691 29.75 -2.21 -26.04
N LEU A 692 29.03 -3.09 -25.34
CA LEU A 692 29.57 -3.92 -24.26
C LEU A 692 30.53 -5.01 -24.79
N GLY A 693 30.44 -5.34 -26.08
CA GLY A 693 31.31 -6.34 -26.71
C GLY A 693 30.96 -7.75 -26.26
N LEU A 694 29.66 -8.00 -26.03
CA LEU A 694 29.13 -9.31 -25.67
C LEU A 694 28.76 -10.09 -26.95
N GLY A 695 28.18 -9.43 -27.95
CA GLY A 695 27.59 -10.09 -29.12
C GLY A 695 26.22 -10.71 -28.77
N VAL A 696 25.34 -10.89 -29.75
CA VAL A 696 23.99 -11.43 -29.47
C VAL A 696 24.05 -12.95 -29.45
N GLY A 697 23.75 -13.51 -28.29
CA GLY A 697 23.78 -14.95 -28.06
C GLY A 697 24.61 -15.38 -26.84
N VAL A 698 25.32 -14.47 -26.18
CA VAL A 698 26.03 -14.80 -24.93
C VAL A 698 25.03 -14.94 -23.79
N GLY A 699 24.73 -16.19 -23.42
CA GLY A 699 23.93 -16.56 -22.25
C GLY A 699 22.56 -17.17 -22.55
N ALA A 700 22.09 -17.27 -23.81
CA ALA A 700 20.85 -17.99 -24.04
C ALA A 700 21.05 -19.49 -23.71
N PRO A 701 20.17 -20.15 -22.94
CA PRO A 701 20.38 -21.53 -22.54
C PRO A 701 20.50 -22.43 -23.78
N HIS A 702 21.69 -23.00 -23.97
CA HIS A 702 21.90 -24.17 -24.83
C HIS A 702 21.35 -25.40 -24.10
N GLU A 703 20.03 -25.48 -23.90
CA GLU A 703 19.42 -26.71 -23.37
C GLU A 703 18.53 -27.36 -24.42
N GLU A 704 19.00 -28.52 -24.90
CA GLU A 704 18.17 -29.58 -25.47
C GLU A 704 17.13 -30.01 -24.43
N GLY A 705 16.01 -29.27 -24.33
CA GLY A 705 14.99 -29.55 -23.33
C GLY A 705 14.03 -28.41 -22.98
N ALA A 706 14.26 -27.17 -23.45
CA ALA A 706 13.33 -26.07 -23.24
C ALA A 706 11.93 -26.44 -23.76
N THR A 707 10.98 -26.60 -22.83
CA THR A 707 9.63 -27.10 -23.10
C THR A 707 8.85 -26.13 -23.98
N ALA A 708 8.38 -26.67 -25.12
CA ALA A 708 7.22 -26.39 -25.99
C ALA A 708 6.48 -25.03 -26.08
N ASP A 709 6.72 -24.00 -25.26
CA ASP A 709 5.93 -22.75 -25.28
C ASP A 709 6.54 -21.63 -26.15
N TYR A 710 7.68 -21.88 -26.77
CA TYR A 710 8.30 -20.94 -27.71
C TYR A 710 7.90 -21.29 -29.16
N PRO A 711 7.22 -20.39 -29.90
CA PRO A 711 6.93 -20.63 -31.32
C PRO A 711 8.20 -20.64 -32.21
N LEU A 712 9.36 -20.26 -31.67
CA LEU A 712 10.69 -20.27 -32.31
C LEU A 712 11.72 -20.82 -31.31
N GLY A 713 12.57 -21.79 -31.69
CA GLY A 713 13.68 -22.23 -30.82
C GLY A 713 14.65 -21.10 -30.48
N VAL A 714 15.40 -21.21 -29.38
CA VAL A 714 16.30 -20.17 -28.84
C VAL A 714 17.21 -19.55 -29.90
N ALA A 715 17.81 -20.36 -30.79
CA ALA A 715 18.66 -19.88 -31.89
C ALA A 715 17.89 -19.07 -32.95
N ALA A 716 16.65 -19.48 -33.27
CA ALA A 716 15.80 -18.73 -34.17
C ALA A 716 15.36 -17.40 -33.54
N ASP A 717 15.09 -17.40 -32.23
CA ASP A 717 14.72 -16.19 -31.50
C ASP A 717 15.88 -15.17 -31.39
N ILE A 718 17.12 -15.64 -31.20
CA ILE A 718 18.34 -14.80 -31.29
C ILE A 718 18.44 -14.13 -32.66
N THR A 719 18.23 -14.89 -33.74
CA THR A 719 18.27 -14.36 -35.12
C THR A 719 17.20 -13.28 -35.33
N VAL A 720 16.00 -13.47 -34.78
CA VAL A 720 14.93 -12.47 -34.83
C VAL A 720 15.33 -11.20 -34.06
N VAL A 721 15.86 -11.33 -32.85
CA VAL A 721 16.31 -10.18 -32.04
C VAL A 721 17.44 -9.42 -32.74
N GLU A 722 18.38 -10.13 -33.37
CA GLU A 722 19.43 -9.52 -34.18
C GLU A 722 18.89 -8.68 -35.34
N GLY A 723 17.90 -9.21 -36.06
CA GLY A 723 17.19 -8.48 -37.10
C GLY A 723 16.53 -7.20 -36.56
N MET A 724 15.92 -7.28 -35.38
CA MET A 724 15.24 -6.14 -34.74
C MET A 724 16.21 -5.06 -34.25
N LEU A 725 17.45 -5.41 -33.88
CA LEU A 725 18.49 -4.46 -33.43
C LEU A 725 19.24 -3.77 -34.58
N THR A 726 19.11 -4.29 -35.80
CA THR A 726 19.81 -3.77 -36.99
C THR A 726 19.59 -2.27 -37.23
N PRO A 727 18.35 -1.72 -37.19
CA PRO A 727 18.12 -0.29 -37.37
C PRO A 727 18.84 0.58 -36.33
N TRP A 728 18.86 0.13 -35.07
CA TRP A 728 19.54 0.83 -33.97
C TRP A 728 21.05 0.89 -34.19
N ARG A 729 21.68 -0.24 -34.54
CA ARG A 729 23.12 -0.29 -34.81
C ARG A 729 23.53 0.53 -36.01
N GLN A 730 22.71 0.54 -37.07
CA GLN A 730 22.93 1.39 -38.23
C GLN A 730 22.88 2.87 -37.84
N TRP A 731 21.95 3.27 -36.97
CA TRP A 731 21.92 4.62 -36.42
C TRP A 731 23.20 4.93 -35.63
N ALA A 732 23.60 4.06 -34.68
CA ALA A 732 24.79 4.26 -33.85
C ALA A 732 26.09 4.34 -34.68
N ALA A 733 26.21 3.53 -35.73
CA ALA A 733 27.34 3.54 -36.65
C ALA A 733 27.43 4.83 -37.48
N ARG A 734 26.29 5.43 -37.87
CA ARG A 734 26.26 6.71 -38.60
C ARG A 734 26.60 7.90 -37.69
N SER A 735 26.22 7.86 -36.42
CA SER A 735 26.53 8.91 -35.43
C SER A 735 28.01 8.95 -35.03
N THR A 736 28.73 7.83 -35.20
CA THR A 736 30.16 7.71 -34.85
C THR A 736 31.12 7.96 -36.02
N THR A 737 30.66 7.86 -37.27
CA THR A 737 31.49 7.95 -38.48
C THR A 737 31.41 9.32 -39.16
N GLY A 738 31.68 10.41 -38.43
CA GLY A 738 31.74 11.80 -38.96
C GLY A 738 32.77 12.09 -40.07
N GLN A 739 33.19 11.10 -40.86
CA GLN A 739 34.09 11.23 -42.01
C GLN A 739 33.49 10.54 -43.25
N GLY A 740 32.76 11.32 -44.04
CA GLY A 740 32.34 10.95 -45.39
C GLY A 740 31.42 12.02 -45.95
N SER A 741 31.80 12.67 -47.05
CA SER A 741 30.87 13.55 -47.77
C SER A 741 29.72 12.70 -48.30
N PRO A 742 28.45 13.00 -47.94
CA PRO A 742 27.32 12.19 -48.36
C PRO A 742 27.08 12.32 -49.86
N SER A 743 26.83 11.20 -50.53
CA SER A 743 26.47 11.14 -51.96
C SER A 743 25.06 11.64 -52.25
N SER A 744 24.19 11.70 -51.24
CA SER A 744 22.81 12.18 -51.32
C SER A 744 22.35 12.81 -49.99
N PRO A 745 21.28 13.65 -49.99
CA PRO A 745 20.72 14.21 -48.75
C PRO A 745 20.18 13.16 -47.77
N GLU A 746 19.87 11.95 -48.24
CA GLU A 746 19.42 10.82 -47.42
C GLU A 746 20.59 10.05 -46.78
N ASP A 747 21.82 10.21 -47.29
CA ASP A 747 23.05 9.58 -46.80
C ASP A 747 23.81 10.44 -45.78
N ALA A 748 23.30 11.63 -45.44
CA ALA A 748 23.95 12.52 -44.48
C ALA A 748 24.03 11.85 -43.09
N PRO A 749 25.22 11.79 -42.45
CA PRO A 749 25.30 11.30 -41.08
C PRO A 749 24.43 12.18 -40.18
N PRO A 750 23.61 11.59 -39.30
CA PRO A 750 22.83 12.35 -38.34
C PRO A 750 23.80 13.12 -37.44
N SER A 751 23.42 14.34 -37.01
CA SER A 751 24.25 15.11 -36.08
C SER A 751 24.53 14.28 -34.82
N PRO A 752 25.67 14.46 -34.14
CA PRO A 752 25.90 13.87 -32.81
C PRO A 752 24.79 14.21 -31.80
N GLU A 753 24.02 15.26 -32.06
CA GLU A 753 22.83 15.70 -31.31
C GLU A 753 21.51 15.02 -31.75
N ALA A 754 21.51 14.19 -32.79
CA ALA A 754 20.30 13.53 -33.29
C ALA A 754 19.90 12.39 -32.34
N ALA A 755 18.64 12.33 -31.94
CA ALA A 755 18.13 11.31 -31.05
C ALA A 755 18.14 9.90 -31.69
N PRO A 756 18.28 8.82 -30.90
CA PRO A 756 18.08 7.45 -31.39
C PRO A 756 16.65 7.23 -31.91
N PRO A 757 16.41 6.22 -32.77
CA PRO A 757 15.06 5.89 -33.19
C PRO A 757 14.21 5.49 -31.99
N LEU A 758 13.21 6.31 -31.67
CA LEU A 758 12.33 6.11 -30.51
C LEU A 758 11.47 4.85 -30.66
N VAL A 759 11.03 4.55 -31.88
CA VAL A 759 10.28 3.35 -32.23
C VAL A 759 10.88 2.73 -33.49
N PHE A 760 11.06 1.42 -33.51
CA PHE A 760 11.62 0.68 -34.65
C PHE A 760 10.95 -0.70 -34.79
N PRO A 761 11.05 -1.39 -35.94
CA PRO A 761 10.39 -2.67 -36.14
C PRO A 761 10.77 -3.70 -35.06
N GLY A 762 9.81 -4.06 -34.22
CA GLY A 762 9.98 -5.03 -33.13
C GLY A 762 10.58 -4.49 -31.83
N GLY A 763 10.79 -3.17 -31.69
CA GLY A 763 11.28 -2.59 -30.45
C GLY A 763 11.04 -1.09 -30.28
N VAL A 764 11.33 -0.60 -29.08
CA VAL A 764 11.11 0.78 -28.65
C VAL A 764 12.29 1.23 -27.78
N ALA A 765 12.69 2.49 -27.88
CA ALA A 765 13.70 3.05 -27.00
C ALA A 765 13.16 3.16 -25.57
N THR A 766 14.01 2.88 -24.58
CA THR A 766 13.67 3.02 -23.18
C THR A 766 14.79 3.67 -22.37
N SER A 767 14.41 4.45 -21.37
CA SER A 767 15.26 5.00 -20.31
C SER A 767 15.02 4.27 -18.97
N SER A 768 14.46 3.06 -18.99
CA SER A 768 14.02 2.40 -17.77
C SER A 768 15.17 1.93 -16.87
N CYS A 769 15.15 2.38 -15.61
CA CYS A 769 16.03 1.92 -14.55
C CYS A 769 15.74 0.44 -14.21
N GLY A 770 14.47 0.03 -14.16
CA GLY A 770 14.12 -1.35 -13.88
C GLY A 770 14.61 -2.31 -14.95
N ARG A 771 14.49 -1.94 -16.24
CA ARG A 771 15.02 -2.72 -17.36
C ARG A 771 16.55 -2.73 -17.35
N LEU A 772 17.22 -1.62 -17.01
CA LEU A 772 18.67 -1.59 -16.85
C LEU A 772 19.14 -2.58 -15.77
N LEU A 773 18.44 -2.63 -14.63
CA LEU A 773 18.71 -3.60 -13.56
C LEU A 773 18.41 -5.04 -13.98
N ASP A 774 17.35 -5.29 -14.76
CA ASP A 774 17.07 -6.62 -15.33
C ASP A 774 18.23 -7.09 -16.22
N GLY A 775 18.75 -6.23 -17.09
CA GLY A 775 19.88 -6.54 -17.95
C GLY A 775 21.19 -6.77 -17.19
N LEU A 776 21.45 -5.99 -16.14
CA LEU A 776 22.58 -6.19 -15.22
C LEU A 776 22.46 -7.52 -14.44
N ALA A 777 21.24 -7.88 -14.02
CA ALA A 777 20.98 -9.17 -13.39
C ALA A 777 21.20 -10.33 -14.37
N CYS A 778 20.83 -10.18 -15.64
CA CYS A 778 21.17 -11.15 -16.67
C CYS A 778 22.70 -11.28 -16.86
N LEU A 779 23.40 -10.14 -16.95
CA LEU A 779 24.85 -10.09 -17.17
C LEU A 779 25.63 -10.74 -16.02
N ILE A 780 25.21 -10.49 -14.77
CA ILE A 780 25.98 -10.89 -13.59
C ILE A 780 25.48 -12.23 -13.05
N LEU A 781 24.16 -12.45 -12.99
CA LEU A 781 23.58 -13.63 -12.35
C LEU A 781 23.09 -14.69 -13.34
N GLY A 782 23.14 -14.44 -14.65
CA GLY A 782 22.63 -15.41 -15.63
C GLY A 782 21.11 -15.60 -15.57
N ILE A 783 20.37 -14.58 -15.14
CA ILE A 783 18.90 -14.65 -15.07
C ILE A 783 18.31 -14.38 -16.45
N HIS A 784 18.02 -15.45 -17.20
CA HIS A 784 17.51 -15.36 -18.57
C HIS A 784 15.98 -15.33 -18.67
N SER A 785 15.28 -15.65 -17.59
CA SER A 785 13.83 -15.53 -17.49
C SER A 785 13.41 -15.10 -16.08
N GLN A 786 12.27 -14.43 -15.99
CA GLN A 786 11.65 -14.10 -14.71
C GLN A 786 10.15 -14.40 -14.70
N SER A 787 9.63 -14.84 -13.55
CA SER A 787 8.24 -15.26 -13.36
C SER A 787 7.33 -14.17 -12.79
N TYR A 788 7.90 -13.07 -12.31
CA TYR A 788 7.17 -11.89 -11.86
C TYR A 788 8.01 -10.63 -12.05
N GLU A 789 7.34 -9.48 -12.09
CA GLU A 789 8.01 -8.19 -12.26
C GLU A 789 8.91 -7.85 -11.07
N GLY A 790 10.14 -7.41 -11.34
CA GLY A 790 11.12 -7.05 -10.32
C GLY A 790 11.87 -8.24 -9.72
N HIS A 791 11.67 -9.45 -10.24
CA HIS A 791 12.36 -10.66 -9.76
C HIS A 791 13.89 -10.56 -9.93
N ALA A 792 14.37 -10.28 -11.16
CA ALA A 792 15.79 -10.24 -11.43
C ALA A 792 16.53 -9.11 -10.66
N PRO A 793 15.99 -7.87 -10.56
CA PRO A 793 16.56 -6.81 -9.73
C PRO A 793 16.58 -7.15 -8.24
N SER A 794 15.57 -7.87 -7.73
CA SER A 794 15.54 -8.32 -6.34
C SER A 794 16.66 -9.33 -6.05
N LEU A 795 16.89 -10.28 -6.95
CA LEU A 795 18.00 -11.24 -6.85
C LEU A 795 19.36 -10.53 -6.98
N LEU A 796 19.47 -9.53 -7.84
CA LEU A 796 20.68 -8.70 -7.96
C LEU A 796 20.99 -7.96 -6.66
N GLN A 797 19.98 -7.35 -6.02
CA GLN A 797 20.13 -6.71 -4.71
C GLN A 797 20.56 -7.72 -3.64
N ALA A 798 19.88 -8.88 -3.57
CA ALA A 798 20.23 -9.92 -2.61
C ALA A 798 21.67 -10.40 -2.79
N ARG A 799 22.13 -10.57 -4.04
CA ARG A 799 23.53 -10.93 -4.32
C ARG A 799 24.50 -9.84 -3.87
N ALA A 800 24.20 -8.57 -4.14
CA ALA A 800 25.05 -7.46 -3.72
C ALA A 800 25.17 -7.37 -2.19
N GLY A 801 24.12 -7.70 -1.45
CA GLY A 801 24.12 -7.74 0.02
C GLY A 801 25.13 -8.70 0.63
N ARG A 802 25.59 -9.71 -0.12
CA ARG A 802 26.62 -10.68 0.31
C ARG A 802 28.06 -10.16 0.17
N ALA A 803 28.26 -9.02 -0.48
CA ALA A 803 29.61 -8.49 -0.69
C ALA A 803 30.23 -8.14 0.66
N THR A 804 31.41 -8.68 0.95
CA THR A 804 32.15 -8.32 2.17
C THR A 804 32.59 -6.85 2.13
N GLY A 805 32.90 -6.25 3.29
CA GLY A 805 33.39 -4.87 3.33
C GLY A 805 34.63 -4.62 2.45
N ALA A 806 35.50 -5.63 2.30
CA ALA A 806 36.65 -5.55 1.40
C ALA A 806 36.23 -5.53 -0.08
N GLN A 807 35.25 -6.36 -0.47
CA GLN A 807 34.70 -6.35 -1.83
C GLN A 807 33.93 -5.08 -2.14
N GLN A 808 33.15 -4.56 -1.18
CA GLN A 808 32.46 -3.29 -1.31
C GLN A 808 33.46 -2.14 -1.54
N ALA A 809 34.54 -2.10 -0.75
CA ALA A 809 35.59 -1.09 -0.92
C ALA A 809 36.32 -1.22 -2.26
N ALA A 810 36.66 -2.45 -2.68
CA ALA A 810 37.32 -2.71 -3.96
C ALA A 810 36.44 -2.30 -5.15
N ALA A 811 35.15 -2.69 -5.12
CA ALA A 811 34.17 -2.29 -6.12
C ALA A 811 34.00 -0.76 -6.15
N THR A 812 33.92 -0.11 -4.99
CA THR A 812 33.78 1.36 -4.89
C THR A 812 34.97 2.06 -5.53
N ALA A 813 36.19 1.73 -5.12
CA ALA A 813 37.41 2.32 -5.68
C ALA A 813 37.50 2.11 -7.21
N TRP A 814 37.13 0.91 -7.67
CA TRP A 814 37.10 0.61 -9.10
C TRP A 814 36.05 1.45 -9.87
N VAL A 815 34.85 1.62 -9.31
CA VAL A 815 33.83 2.49 -9.93
C VAL A 815 34.35 3.93 -9.97
N GLU A 816 34.96 4.46 -8.90
CA GLU A 816 35.53 5.82 -8.88
C GLU A 816 36.56 6.05 -9.99
N ASP A 817 37.47 5.10 -10.19
CA ASP A 817 38.50 5.17 -11.23
C ASP A 817 37.88 5.21 -12.65
N THR A 818 36.73 4.55 -12.84
CA THR A 818 36.00 4.55 -14.12
C THR A 818 35.00 5.70 -14.26
N TRP A 819 34.72 6.45 -13.20
CA TRP A 819 33.70 7.51 -13.14
C TRP A 819 34.19 8.90 -13.64
N GLN A 820 35.10 8.92 -14.61
CA GLN A 820 35.83 10.14 -15.01
C GLN A 820 35.24 10.85 -16.25
N GLU A 821 34.37 10.17 -17.01
CA GLU A 821 33.80 10.73 -18.24
C GLU A 821 32.86 11.90 -17.93
N PRO A 822 32.93 13.03 -18.67
CA PRO A 822 32.16 14.24 -18.36
C PRO A 822 30.67 14.11 -18.71
N ASP A 823 30.34 13.35 -19.76
CA ASP A 823 28.99 13.18 -20.28
C ASP A 823 28.28 11.94 -19.67
N THR A 824 26.98 12.06 -19.35
CA THR A 824 26.17 11.01 -18.72
C THR A 824 26.15 9.72 -19.54
N ALA A 825 25.93 9.80 -20.86
CA ALA A 825 25.81 8.61 -21.71
C ALA A 825 27.15 7.90 -21.87
N THR A 826 28.22 8.67 -22.10
CA THR A 826 29.58 8.16 -22.21
C THR A 826 30.06 7.53 -20.90
N ARG A 827 29.72 8.15 -19.76
CA ARG A 827 30.02 7.65 -18.41
C ARG A 827 29.35 6.32 -18.13
N LEU A 828 28.04 6.21 -18.39
CA LEU A 828 27.33 4.94 -18.22
C LEU A 828 27.92 3.84 -19.11
N ALA A 829 28.14 4.13 -20.40
CA ALA A 829 28.67 3.15 -21.33
C ALA A 829 30.10 2.70 -20.94
N GLY A 830 30.95 3.64 -20.50
CA GLY A 830 32.30 3.35 -19.99
C GLY A 830 32.27 2.46 -18.75
N ALA A 831 31.45 2.80 -17.77
CA ALA A 831 31.31 2.02 -16.53
C ALA A 831 30.77 0.61 -16.80
N LEU A 832 29.79 0.46 -17.70
CA LEU A 832 29.25 -0.87 -18.08
C LEU A 832 30.27 -1.72 -18.84
N ARG A 833 31.05 -1.14 -19.76
CA ARG A 833 32.17 -1.85 -20.42
C ARG A 833 33.23 -2.27 -19.42
N GLY A 834 33.55 -1.38 -18.48
CA GLY A 834 34.44 -1.68 -17.37
C GLY A 834 33.92 -2.85 -16.54
N LEU A 835 32.62 -2.89 -16.25
CA LEU A 835 32.00 -3.97 -15.46
C LEU A 835 32.15 -5.33 -16.17
N VAL A 836 31.98 -5.38 -17.49
CA VAL A 836 32.23 -6.57 -18.31
C VAL A 836 33.71 -6.97 -18.28
N ALA A 837 34.63 -6.02 -18.34
CA ALA A 837 36.06 -6.29 -18.22
C ALA A 837 36.41 -6.85 -16.83
N ARG A 838 35.88 -6.24 -15.76
CA ARG A 838 36.05 -6.69 -14.38
C ARG A 838 35.51 -8.10 -14.17
N GLN A 839 34.36 -8.42 -14.75
CA GLN A 839 33.82 -9.78 -14.74
C GLN A 839 34.80 -10.79 -15.35
N ARG A 840 35.43 -10.46 -16.48
CA ARG A 840 36.44 -11.30 -17.14
C ARG A 840 37.71 -11.44 -16.29
N ASP A 841 38.16 -10.35 -15.67
CA ASP A 841 39.36 -10.35 -14.81
C ASP A 841 39.18 -11.20 -13.55
N LEU A 842 37.98 -11.21 -12.97
CA LEU A 842 37.63 -12.05 -11.84
C LEU A 842 37.46 -13.54 -12.22
N GLY A 843 37.51 -13.88 -13.51
CA GLY A 843 37.32 -15.26 -13.99
C GLY A 843 35.94 -15.84 -13.70
N PHE A 844 34.93 -14.98 -13.51
CA PHE A 844 33.58 -15.36 -13.13
C PHE A 844 32.68 -15.54 -14.36
N THR A 845 31.88 -16.62 -14.36
CA THR A 845 30.90 -16.92 -15.41
C THR A 845 29.49 -16.61 -14.90
N PRO A 846 28.66 -15.88 -15.67
CA PRO A 846 27.25 -15.64 -15.30
C PRO A 846 26.50 -16.94 -14.96
N GLY A 847 25.67 -16.90 -13.93
CA GLY A 847 24.88 -18.07 -13.48
C GLY A 847 25.63 -19.03 -12.56
N GLN A 848 26.92 -18.80 -12.28
CA GLN A 848 27.62 -19.55 -11.24
C GLN A 848 26.96 -19.33 -9.87
N ALA A 849 26.65 -20.44 -9.20
CA ALA A 849 26.07 -20.43 -7.86
C ALA A 849 26.99 -19.73 -6.86
N ALA A 850 26.39 -19.19 -5.82
CA ALA A 850 27.12 -18.62 -4.71
C ALA A 850 28.09 -19.63 -4.09
N PRO A 851 29.38 -19.31 -3.92
CA PRO A 851 30.26 -20.18 -3.18
C PRO A 851 29.75 -20.31 -1.73
N GLN A 852 29.73 -21.54 -1.23
CA GLN A 852 29.23 -21.85 0.12
C GLN A 852 30.33 -21.67 1.20
N ASP A 853 31.60 -21.83 0.81
CA ASP A 853 32.74 -21.95 1.74
C ASP A 853 33.85 -20.89 1.51
N THR A 854 33.66 -19.89 0.64
CA THR A 854 34.64 -18.81 0.43
C THR A 854 34.13 -17.49 0.99
N ALA A 855 35.05 -16.71 1.57
CA ALA A 855 34.77 -15.34 2.02
C ALA A 855 34.56 -14.37 0.85
N GLU A 856 35.02 -14.72 -0.35
CA GLU A 856 34.94 -13.88 -1.54
C GLU A 856 33.92 -14.44 -2.53
N ASP A 857 33.05 -13.56 -2.99
CA ASP A 857 31.98 -13.84 -3.94
C ASP A 857 32.04 -12.83 -5.09
N PRO A 858 32.65 -13.18 -6.24
CA PRO A 858 32.81 -12.26 -7.37
C PRO A 858 31.49 -11.69 -7.89
N ALA A 859 30.40 -12.46 -7.87
CA ALA A 859 29.09 -11.97 -8.29
C ALA A 859 28.53 -10.92 -7.33
N ALA A 860 28.81 -11.05 -6.03
CA ALA A 860 28.42 -10.05 -5.05
C ALA A 860 29.18 -8.73 -5.24
N GLU A 861 30.49 -8.78 -5.51
CA GLU A 861 31.30 -7.60 -5.86
C GLU A 861 30.77 -6.91 -7.12
N LEU A 862 30.52 -7.67 -8.19
CA LEU A 862 29.97 -7.14 -9.45
C LEU A 862 28.55 -6.58 -9.26
N ALA A 863 27.69 -7.25 -8.49
CA ALA A 863 26.35 -6.76 -8.20
C ALA A 863 26.39 -5.47 -7.37
N TRP A 864 27.31 -5.34 -6.41
CA TRP A 864 27.54 -4.10 -5.68
C TRP A 864 27.98 -2.97 -6.62
N ALA A 865 28.99 -3.23 -7.47
CA ALA A 865 29.46 -2.27 -8.47
C ALA A 865 28.34 -1.82 -9.42
N ALA A 866 27.47 -2.73 -9.85
CA ALA A 866 26.32 -2.42 -10.68
C ALA A 866 25.34 -1.44 -9.99
N HIS A 867 25.07 -1.63 -8.70
CA HIS A 867 24.23 -0.70 -7.93
C HIS A 867 24.90 0.67 -7.74
N LEU A 868 26.22 0.71 -7.53
CA LEU A 868 26.97 1.97 -7.46
C LEU A 868 26.87 2.75 -8.77
N ILE A 869 27.07 2.09 -9.92
CA ILE A 869 26.98 2.72 -11.25
C ILE A 869 25.60 3.37 -11.43
N VAL A 870 24.52 2.64 -11.17
CA VAL A 870 23.16 3.18 -11.34
C VAL A 870 22.87 4.28 -10.32
N GLY A 871 23.19 4.05 -9.05
CA GLY A 871 22.91 4.99 -7.96
C GLY A 871 23.69 6.30 -8.09
N TRP A 872 24.96 6.24 -8.49
CA TRP A 872 25.78 7.43 -8.70
C TRP A 872 25.33 8.24 -9.90
N LEU A 873 24.89 7.58 -10.98
CA LEU A 873 24.35 8.28 -12.14
C LEU A 873 23.09 9.08 -11.79
N LEU A 874 22.17 8.47 -11.04
CA LEU A 874 20.95 9.12 -10.57
C LEU A 874 21.25 10.25 -9.58
N ALA A 875 22.13 10.01 -8.60
CA ALA A 875 22.49 11.01 -7.60
C ALA A 875 23.21 12.21 -8.22
N ASP A 876 24.15 11.99 -9.14
CA ASP A 876 24.86 13.07 -9.83
C ASP A 876 23.89 13.93 -10.64
N ALA A 877 22.96 13.30 -11.36
CA ALA A 877 21.93 14.01 -12.12
C ALA A 877 20.99 14.81 -11.20
N LEU A 878 20.55 14.22 -10.07
CA LEU A 878 19.77 14.94 -9.07
C LEU A 878 20.51 16.15 -8.51
N LEU A 879 21.80 16.02 -8.21
CA LEU A 879 22.62 17.10 -7.66
C LEU A 879 22.85 18.22 -8.68
N VAL A 880 23.07 17.90 -9.95
CA VAL A 880 23.18 18.88 -11.03
C VAL A 880 21.88 19.67 -11.16
N GLU A 881 20.73 18.99 -11.20
CA GLU A 881 19.43 19.64 -11.31
C GLU A 881 19.03 20.40 -10.04
N ALA A 882 19.45 19.95 -8.86
CA ALA A 882 19.23 20.66 -7.60
C ALA A 882 20.09 21.93 -7.50
N ALA A 883 21.32 21.91 -8.00
CA ALA A 883 22.21 23.06 -7.98
C ALA A 883 21.69 24.25 -8.79
N THR A 884 20.90 23.99 -9.84
CA THR A 884 20.25 25.05 -10.64
C THR A 884 18.97 25.58 -10.00
N ARG A 885 18.50 24.96 -8.89
CA ARG A 885 17.23 25.27 -8.20
C ARG A 885 17.44 25.38 -6.68
N PRO A 886 18.00 26.50 -6.18
CA PRO A 886 18.29 26.68 -4.77
C PRO A 886 17.06 26.48 -3.88
N GLY A 887 17.22 25.75 -2.77
CA GLY A 887 16.14 25.46 -1.84
C GLY A 887 15.15 24.39 -2.31
N CYS A 888 15.44 23.70 -3.41
CA CYS A 888 14.55 22.66 -3.90
C CYS A 888 14.47 21.44 -2.97
N VAL A 889 13.31 20.79 -2.97
CA VAL A 889 13.14 19.47 -2.38
C VAL A 889 13.68 18.43 -3.35
N VAL A 890 14.61 17.59 -2.89
CA VAL A 890 15.20 16.51 -3.68
C VAL A 890 14.63 15.17 -3.24
N GLY A 891 14.04 14.42 -4.17
CA GLY A 891 13.33 13.17 -3.85
C GLY A 891 13.61 12.02 -4.80
N MET A 892 13.22 10.81 -4.38
CA MET A 892 13.29 9.60 -5.19
C MET A 892 12.05 8.72 -4.96
N THR A 893 11.46 8.24 -6.05
CA THR A 893 10.21 7.46 -6.09
C THR A 893 10.22 6.49 -7.30
N GLY A 894 9.12 5.78 -7.53
CA GLY A 894 8.96 4.75 -8.56
C GLY A 894 9.32 3.34 -8.06
N GLY A 895 8.94 2.33 -8.82
CA GLY A 895 9.11 0.91 -8.44
C GLY A 895 10.53 0.51 -8.06
N CYS A 896 11.57 1.12 -8.63
CA CYS A 896 12.97 0.83 -8.28
C CYS A 896 13.40 1.45 -6.94
N ALA A 897 12.65 2.43 -6.40
CA ALA A 897 12.91 3.02 -5.08
C ALA A 897 12.56 2.06 -3.92
N VAL A 898 12.04 0.86 -4.20
CA VAL A 898 11.97 -0.24 -3.20
C VAL A 898 13.33 -0.91 -2.98
N ASN A 899 14.29 -0.72 -3.89
CA ASN A 899 15.63 -1.27 -3.76
C ASN A 899 16.41 -0.49 -2.71
N SER A 900 16.51 -1.06 -1.51
CA SER A 900 17.12 -0.39 -0.34
C SER A 900 18.60 -0.06 -0.54
N LEU A 901 19.34 -0.88 -1.29
CA LEU A 901 20.74 -0.63 -1.59
C LEU A 901 20.88 0.56 -2.55
N LEU A 902 20.09 0.58 -3.63
CA LEU A 902 20.08 1.68 -4.59
C LEU A 902 19.72 3.02 -3.93
N VAL A 903 18.64 3.04 -3.15
CA VAL A 903 18.22 4.25 -2.40
C VAL A 903 19.29 4.64 -1.38
N GLY A 904 19.92 3.69 -0.71
CA GLY A 904 21.03 3.94 0.22
C GLY A 904 22.21 4.64 -0.45
N ILE A 905 22.65 4.16 -1.61
CA ILE A 905 23.73 4.74 -2.41
C ILE A 905 23.39 6.18 -2.85
N VAL A 906 22.18 6.40 -3.38
CA VAL A 906 21.73 7.74 -3.79
C VAL A 906 21.70 8.68 -2.58
N ARG A 907 21.14 8.22 -1.46
CA ARG A 907 21.03 8.99 -0.22
C ARG A 907 22.39 9.40 0.33
N GLU A 908 23.35 8.47 0.38
CA GLU A 908 24.72 8.74 0.87
C GLU A 908 25.44 9.77 0.00
N ARG A 909 25.31 9.63 -1.33
CA ARG A 909 25.93 10.57 -2.27
C ARG A 909 25.29 11.97 -2.20
N CYS A 910 23.96 12.06 -2.12
CA CYS A 910 23.28 13.34 -1.88
C CYS A 910 23.67 13.95 -0.52
N HIS A 911 23.72 13.13 0.54
CA HIS A 911 24.08 13.59 1.88
C HIS A 911 25.50 14.16 1.93
N SER A 912 26.45 13.52 1.26
CA SER A 912 27.83 13.99 1.14
C SER A 912 27.94 15.35 0.43
N ALA A 913 26.98 15.68 -0.45
CA ALA A 913 26.85 16.99 -1.08
C ALA A 913 25.99 17.98 -0.27
N GLY A 914 25.58 17.64 0.96
CA GLY A 914 24.74 18.48 1.82
C GLY A 914 23.26 18.50 1.44
N VAL A 915 22.81 17.60 0.56
CA VAL A 915 21.42 17.52 0.06
C VAL A 915 20.69 16.37 0.75
N LYS A 916 19.51 16.65 1.30
CA LYS A 916 18.67 15.62 1.91
C LYS A 916 17.74 14.98 0.88
N LEU A 917 17.85 13.65 0.73
CA LEU A 917 16.94 12.87 -0.10
C LEU A 917 15.62 12.53 0.63
N VAL A 918 14.49 12.94 0.05
CA VAL A 918 13.13 12.61 0.49
C VAL A 918 12.66 11.31 -0.18
N THR A 919 12.02 10.43 0.59
CA THR A 919 11.49 9.13 0.16
C THR A 919 10.14 8.89 0.80
N HIS A 920 9.42 7.89 0.30
CA HIS A 920 8.09 7.56 0.77
C HIS A 920 8.05 7.00 2.20
N GLU A 921 7.07 7.45 2.99
CA GLU A 921 6.77 6.97 4.36
C GLU A 921 5.30 6.54 4.53
N VAL A 922 4.39 7.02 3.67
CA VAL A 922 2.93 6.84 3.85
C VAL A 922 2.31 6.00 2.75
N VAL A 923 2.57 6.32 1.48
CA VAL A 923 2.13 5.53 0.33
C VAL A 923 3.32 4.82 -0.31
N PRO A 924 3.15 3.67 -0.96
CA PRO A 924 4.27 2.99 -1.61
C PRO A 924 4.88 3.86 -2.73
N PRO A 925 6.21 3.80 -2.96
CA PRO A 925 6.82 4.39 -4.14
C PRO A 925 6.46 3.65 -5.44
N THR A 926 5.84 2.47 -5.33
CA THR A 926 5.35 1.68 -6.48
C THR A 926 4.00 2.22 -6.97
N ASP A 927 3.48 1.65 -8.05
CA ASP A 927 2.16 1.99 -8.62
C ASP A 927 0.99 1.99 -7.62
N GLY A 928 1.13 1.29 -6.49
CA GLY A 928 0.16 1.35 -5.39
C GLY A 928 0.03 2.73 -4.71
N GLY A 929 0.94 3.67 -4.96
CA GLY A 929 0.85 5.08 -4.56
C GLY A 929 0.50 6.05 -5.69
N LEU A 930 0.39 5.57 -6.93
CA LEU A 930 0.27 6.41 -8.13
C LEU A 930 -1.02 7.25 -8.15
N SER A 931 -2.13 6.68 -7.67
CA SER A 931 -3.45 7.34 -7.66
C SER A 931 -3.49 8.59 -6.79
N LEU A 932 -2.70 8.66 -5.71
CA LEU A 932 -2.55 9.88 -4.90
C LEU A 932 -1.96 11.02 -5.74
N GLY A 933 -0.90 10.74 -6.48
CA GLY A 933 -0.24 11.74 -7.32
C GLY A 933 -1.11 12.18 -8.50
N GLN A 934 -1.83 11.25 -9.12
CA GLN A 934 -2.82 11.56 -10.16
C GLN A 934 -3.87 12.56 -9.64
N ALA A 935 -4.48 12.28 -8.49
CA ALA A 935 -5.48 13.16 -7.89
C ALA A 935 -4.90 14.54 -7.54
N ALA A 936 -3.71 14.60 -6.96
CA ALA A 936 -3.07 15.85 -6.58
C ALA A 936 -2.70 16.73 -7.78
N VAL A 937 -2.23 16.15 -8.89
CA VAL A 937 -1.92 16.90 -10.11
C VAL A 937 -3.20 17.49 -10.71
N ALA A 938 -4.30 16.72 -10.74
CA ALA A 938 -5.58 17.22 -11.24
C ALA A 938 -6.11 18.39 -10.38
N LEU A 939 -5.97 18.32 -9.06
CA LEU A 939 -6.32 19.42 -8.17
C LEU A 939 -5.46 20.66 -8.42
N ALA A 940 -4.13 20.52 -8.54
CA ALA A 940 -3.23 21.63 -8.82
C ALA A 940 -3.57 22.36 -10.13
N ARG A 941 -3.91 21.62 -11.19
CA ARG A 941 -4.32 22.21 -12.48
C ARG A 941 -5.60 23.04 -12.36
N ARG A 942 -6.51 22.62 -11.49
CA ARG A 942 -7.79 23.31 -11.27
C ARG A 942 -7.65 24.55 -10.41
N THR A 943 -6.84 24.50 -9.35
CA THR A 943 -6.57 25.67 -8.51
C THR A 943 -5.84 26.75 -9.29
N GLU A 944 -4.89 26.38 -10.14
CA GLU A 944 -4.13 27.34 -10.97
C GLU A 944 -4.90 27.83 -12.20
N GLY A 945 -5.80 27.03 -12.77
CA GLY A 945 -6.65 27.44 -13.89
C GLY A 945 -7.81 28.37 -13.50
N SER A 946 -8.06 28.56 -12.20
CA SER A 946 -9.08 29.45 -11.64
C SER A 946 -8.52 30.81 -11.17
N LEU A 947 -7.19 30.99 -11.22
CA LEU A 947 -6.46 32.25 -11.02
C LEU A 947 -6.20 32.93 -12.37
#